data_AF-A0AAI8GD18-F1
#
_entry.id   AF-A0AAI8GD18-F1
#
_cell.length_a   1.000
_cell.length_b   1.000
_cell.length_c   1.000
_cell.angle_alpha   90.00
_cell.angle_beta   90.00
_cell.angle_gamma   90.00
#
_symmetry.space_group_name_H-M   'P 1'
#
loop_
_entity.id
_entity.type
_entity.pdbx_description
1 polymer ?
#
loop_
_entity_poly.entity_id
_entity_poly.type
_entity_poly.pdbx_seq_one_letter_code
_entity_poly.pdbx_strand_id
1 'polypeptide(L)'
;MKKFLFLLFLAFFILSFTIPLMIYNRYTVNLPAPQNRIPTSLVVEYSDGTPLYSPKTVWIDFEDIPALVKDSIIVSEDKRFYTHSGVDLIGIARALFTILTTDEIQGGSTITQQLARTLYLTQERTWKRKIKEAFIAIWLEQNYSKNEILEMYINSVYLGNGVYGFPAAAKFYFNKTLEQLTPLEVAMLTATLRSPEKANPLMELNKDFTKNVLRKMKEAGFLTELEYSRALEELKNINIRSTNNFARSFDQDLFWMIVTELKELGFELGDLRSGFRVRTTIDKKLQELLMSNITKDQWAGLIVEHSTGKIRAAYGLGIINGRRQVGSAIKPFYYYLAFMAGYNLDDTLPDEPIKIGRWEPENFDKKFRGKVTIEYALAHSLNIPSINLFLKLGQGTVMNFLKNTLMISGFYPNDATLALGTLETSLVDIAQGYSAIFTGGLVVKPRIVEYVKDKNGYLYYSYTPALLNVVKAPKGLDKRSPVEASVLMLRAMEKVVTEGTSRSAQMPGRKIYGKSGSAENYAWFVGGDGKYLFILARDNVKEVSGLVVTPKWREIAIRTEIGYTPISLPINSKITRFNVMDKSESPTQPESMADETSQIENQKAATQTETVVKQTQSENPNPQKALSREEILTRVQNSNISANEIIESLKSFSPDERRSVLAEINSIAPDLAAEIYQKLLDQGIEF
;
A
#
# COMPACT_ATOMS: atom_id res chain seq x y z
N MET A 1 59.61 -14.35 32.48
CA MET A 1 59.20 -14.16 31.06
C MET A 1 58.67 -15.44 30.40
N LYS A 2 59.44 -16.53 30.24
CA LYS A 2 58.98 -17.77 29.57
C LYS A 2 57.71 -18.40 30.17
N LYS A 3 57.60 -18.52 31.49
CA LYS A 3 56.39 -19.03 32.18
C LYS A 3 55.15 -18.16 31.95
N PHE A 4 55.33 -16.84 31.88
CA PHE A 4 54.24 -15.88 31.62
C PHE A 4 53.75 -15.99 30.17
N LEU A 5 54.66 -16.06 29.19
CA LEU A 5 54.32 -16.31 27.79
C LEU A 5 53.62 -17.67 27.59
N PHE A 6 54.05 -18.70 28.31
CA PHE A 6 53.39 -20.02 28.26
C PHE A 6 51.97 -19.98 28.84
N LEU A 7 51.76 -19.30 29.98
CA LEU A 7 50.42 -19.11 30.56
C LEU A 7 49.52 -18.27 29.66
N LEU A 8 50.07 -17.24 29.00
CA LEU A 8 49.32 -16.40 28.07
C LEU A 8 48.95 -17.17 26.80
N PHE A 9 49.85 -18.01 26.28
CA PHE A 9 49.56 -18.94 25.19
C PHE A 9 48.49 -19.96 25.59
N LEU A 10 48.58 -20.56 26.78
CA LEU A 10 47.61 -21.53 27.27
C LEU A 10 46.23 -20.88 27.48
N ALA A 11 46.18 -19.68 28.05
CA ALA A 11 44.94 -18.92 28.19
C ALA A 11 44.34 -18.59 26.82
N PHE A 12 45.15 -18.13 25.86
CA PHE A 12 44.70 -17.87 24.50
C PHE A 12 44.19 -19.14 23.80
N PHE A 13 44.88 -20.27 23.98
CA PHE A 13 44.48 -21.57 23.46
C PHE A 13 43.15 -22.04 24.08
N ILE A 14 42.96 -21.94 25.39
CA ILE A 14 41.69 -22.30 26.04
C ILE A 14 40.56 -21.37 25.56
N LEU A 15 40.82 -20.06 25.48
CA LEU A 15 39.84 -19.08 25.01
C LEU A 15 39.47 -19.29 23.54
N SER A 16 40.40 -19.76 22.70
CA SER A 16 40.12 -20.01 21.27
C SER A 16 39.16 -21.18 21.03
N PHE A 17 38.97 -22.09 22.00
CA PHE A 17 37.96 -23.15 21.93
C PHE A 17 36.70 -22.83 22.74
N THR A 18 36.86 -22.29 23.95
CA THR A 18 35.73 -22.03 24.85
C THR A 18 34.81 -20.92 24.36
N ILE A 19 35.34 -19.84 23.77
CA ILE A 19 34.53 -18.73 23.25
C ILE A 19 33.67 -19.19 22.06
N PRO A 20 34.21 -19.81 20.99
CA PRO A 20 33.38 -20.33 19.89
C PRO A 20 32.34 -21.35 20.36
N LEU A 21 32.70 -22.22 21.31
CA LEU A 21 31.77 -23.22 21.85
C LEU A 21 30.62 -22.56 22.62
N MET A 22 30.91 -21.56 23.46
CA MET A 22 29.87 -20.77 24.14
C MET A 22 28.95 -20.06 23.15
N ILE A 23 29.51 -19.48 22.09
CA ILE A 23 28.75 -18.78 21.04
C ILE A 23 27.87 -19.77 20.27
N TYR A 24 28.42 -20.92 19.88
CA TYR A 24 27.67 -22.00 19.25
C TYR A 24 26.49 -22.40 20.13
N ASN A 25 26.74 -22.77 21.39
CA ASN A 25 25.72 -23.21 22.33
C ASN A 25 24.63 -22.15 22.53
N ARG A 26 25.02 -20.88 22.67
CA ARG A 26 24.09 -19.75 22.79
C ARG A 26 23.15 -19.62 21.59
N TYR A 27 23.59 -19.97 20.39
CA TYR A 27 22.80 -19.81 19.17
C TYR A 27 22.05 -21.07 18.72
N THR A 28 22.45 -22.26 19.20
CA THR A 28 21.94 -23.53 18.66
C THR A 28 21.05 -24.32 19.62
N VAL A 29 21.20 -24.16 20.94
CA VAL A 29 20.52 -24.99 21.97
C VAL A 29 18.99 -25.01 21.86
N ASN A 30 18.38 -23.90 21.43
CA ASN A 30 16.93 -23.75 21.36
C ASN A 30 16.41 -23.60 19.91
N LEU A 31 17.14 -24.13 18.93
CA LEU A 31 16.68 -24.06 17.53
C LEU A 31 15.54 -25.06 17.30
N PRO A 32 14.38 -24.61 16.80
CA PRO A 32 13.33 -25.53 16.40
C PRO A 32 13.77 -26.32 15.16
N ALA A 33 13.15 -27.49 14.95
CA ALA A 33 13.37 -28.30 13.76
C ALA A 33 13.19 -27.47 12.46
N PRO A 34 14.10 -27.58 11.47
CA PRO A 34 14.07 -26.81 10.23
C PRO A 34 12.74 -26.91 9.48
N GLN A 35 12.11 -28.09 9.51
CA GLN A 35 10.85 -28.34 8.81
C GLN A 35 9.72 -27.41 9.31
N ASN A 36 9.74 -27.03 10.59
CA ASN A 36 8.75 -26.13 11.19
C ASN A 36 9.00 -24.65 10.84
N ARG A 37 10.11 -24.36 10.15
CA ARG A 37 10.58 -23.02 9.80
C ARG A 37 10.66 -22.78 8.29
N ILE A 38 10.34 -23.77 7.48
CA ILE A 38 10.21 -23.58 6.03
C ILE A 38 9.18 -22.47 5.81
N PRO A 39 9.54 -21.38 5.11
CA PRO A 39 8.64 -20.27 4.82
C PRO A 39 7.38 -20.82 4.15
N THR A 40 6.24 -20.70 4.82
CA THR A 40 4.96 -20.82 4.12
C THR A 40 4.82 -19.53 3.33
N SER A 41 4.54 -19.68 2.04
CA SER A 41 4.31 -18.53 1.18
C SER A 41 3.18 -17.66 1.72
N LEU A 42 3.24 -16.35 1.43
CA LEU A 42 2.14 -15.43 1.67
C LEU A 42 0.89 -15.97 0.96
N VAL A 43 -0.15 -16.30 1.72
CA VAL A 43 -1.45 -16.69 1.16
C VAL A 43 -2.32 -15.45 1.12
N VAL A 44 -2.76 -15.08 -0.08
CA VAL A 44 -3.71 -13.98 -0.27
C VAL A 44 -5.02 -14.55 -0.77
N GLU A 45 -6.12 -14.16 -0.15
CA GLU A 45 -7.47 -14.61 -0.48
C GLU A 45 -8.34 -13.46 -0.98
N TYR A 46 -9.28 -13.78 -1.87
CA TYR A 46 -10.44 -12.95 -2.12
C TYR A 46 -11.32 -12.85 -0.85
N SER A 47 -12.26 -11.93 -0.86
CA SER A 47 -13.22 -11.73 0.24
C SER A 47 -14.06 -12.98 0.56
N ASP A 48 -14.28 -13.87 -0.42
CA ASP A 48 -14.97 -15.15 -0.23
C ASP A 48 -14.07 -16.27 0.35
N GLY A 49 -12.80 -15.95 0.64
CA GLY A 49 -11.80 -16.90 1.13
C GLY A 49 -11.16 -17.78 0.05
N THR A 50 -11.57 -17.65 -1.22
CA THR A 50 -10.89 -18.37 -2.30
C THR A 50 -9.51 -17.79 -2.56
N PRO A 51 -8.52 -18.60 -3.00
CA PRO A 51 -7.18 -18.09 -3.25
C PRO A 51 -7.14 -17.02 -4.36
N LEU A 52 -6.61 -15.84 -4.02
CA LEU A 52 -6.23 -14.78 -4.96
C LEU A 52 -4.77 -14.96 -5.37
N TYR A 53 -3.91 -15.23 -4.39
CA TYR A 53 -2.53 -15.63 -4.59
C TYR A 53 -2.23 -16.78 -3.64
N SER A 54 -1.88 -17.92 -4.21
CA SER A 54 -1.41 -19.06 -3.43
C SER A 54 -0.22 -19.64 -4.17
N PRO A 55 1.02 -19.26 -3.80
CA PRO A 55 2.18 -20.04 -4.16
C PRO A 55 2.05 -21.27 -3.29
N LYS A 56 1.33 -22.30 -3.72
CA LYS A 56 1.42 -23.57 -3.00
C LYS A 56 2.90 -23.95 -3.07
N THR A 57 3.60 -23.81 -1.95
CA THR A 57 4.88 -24.48 -1.74
C THR A 57 4.55 -25.95 -1.86
N VAL A 58 4.78 -26.52 -3.04
CA VAL A 58 4.71 -27.97 -3.22
C VAL A 58 6.03 -28.45 -2.65
N TRP A 59 6.00 -29.01 -1.44
CA TRP A 59 7.15 -29.74 -0.94
C TRP A 59 7.39 -30.90 -1.89
N ILE A 60 8.63 -31.04 -2.34
CA ILE A 60 9.07 -32.19 -3.12
C ILE A 60 10.17 -32.90 -2.35
N ASP A 61 10.06 -34.21 -2.24
CA ASP A 61 11.05 -35.04 -1.58
C ASP A 61 12.30 -35.16 -2.46
N PHE A 62 13.47 -35.35 -1.85
CA PHE A 62 14.78 -35.28 -2.51
C PHE A 62 14.91 -36.20 -3.75
N GLU A 63 14.30 -37.37 -3.67
CA GLU A 63 14.31 -38.38 -4.74
C GLU A 63 13.52 -37.94 -5.97
N ASP A 64 12.48 -37.14 -5.77
CA ASP A 64 11.65 -36.60 -6.84
C ASP A 64 12.26 -35.33 -7.46
N ILE A 65 13.27 -34.72 -6.83
CA ILE A 65 13.97 -33.56 -7.40
C ILE A 65 14.83 -34.01 -8.59
N PRO A 66 14.62 -33.46 -9.81
CA PRO A 66 15.42 -33.80 -10.97
C PRO A 66 16.91 -33.53 -10.75
N ALA A 67 17.76 -34.46 -11.22
CA ALA A 67 19.22 -34.35 -11.08
C ALA A 67 19.76 -33.01 -11.59
N LEU A 68 19.28 -32.56 -12.76
CA LEU A 68 19.70 -31.31 -13.37
C LEU A 68 19.46 -30.08 -12.47
N VAL A 69 18.39 -30.07 -11.66
CA VAL A 69 18.10 -28.99 -10.70
C VAL A 69 19.08 -29.05 -9.53
N LYS A 70 19.37 -30.25 -9.00
CA LYS A 70 20.37 -30.44 -7.94
C LYS A 70 21.74 -29.97 -8.42
N ASP A 71 22.14 -30.42 -9.59
CA ASP A 71 23.44 -30.15 -10.20
C ASP A 71 23.62 -28.68 -10.56
N SER A 72 22.58 -28.01 -11.09
CA SER A 72 22.64 -26.58 -11.42
C SER A 72 22.89 -25.72 -10.19
N ILE A 73 22.23 -26.04 -9.07
CA ILE A 73 22.36 -25.32 -7.81
C ILE A 73 23.75 -25.55 -7.22
N ILE A 74 24.17 -26.82 -7.10
CA ILE A 74 25.49 -27.17 -6.55
C ILE A 74 26.59 -26.49 -7.36
N VAL A 75 26.58 -26.59 -8.70
CA VAL A 75 27.66 -26.01 -9.51
C VAL A 75 27.70 -24.48 -9.47
N SER A 76 26.53 -23.86 -9.28
CA SER A 76 26.37 -22.40 -9.32
C SER A 76 26.66 -21.74 -7.99
N GLU A 77 26.12 -22.29 -6.90
CA GLU A 77 26.17 -21.73 -5.55
C GLU A 77 27.30 -22.31 -4.71
N ASP A 78 27.57 -23.63 -4.80
CA ASP A 78 28.46 -24.32 -3.86
C ASP A 78 29.05 -25.61 -4.43
N LYS A 79 30.06 -25.48 -5.30
CA LYS A 79 30.69 -26.61 -6.01
C LYS A 79 31.23 -27.72 -5.09
N ARG A 80 31.49 -27.39 -3.83
CA ARG A 80 32.08 -28.28 -2.82
C ARG A 80 31.08 -28.70 -1.76
N PHE A 81 29.79 -28.52 -2.02
CA PHE A 81 28.71 -28.79 -1.09
C PHE A 81 28.88 -30.12 -0.35
N TYR A 82 29.13 -31.23 -1.06
CA TYR A 82 29.30 -32.55 -0.43
C TYR A 82 30.61 -32.77 0.35
N THR A 83 31.57 -31.85 0.28
CA THR A 83 32.92 -32.04 0.84
C THR A 83 33.22 -31.19 2.09
N HIS A 84 32.49 -30.09 2.30
CA HIS A 84 32.68 -29.26 3.50
C HIS A 84 31.61 -29.55 4.56
N SER A 85 31.80 -29.09 5.79
CA SER A 85 30.86 -29.27 6.90
C SER A 85 30.20 -27.94 7.27
N GLY A 86 29.30 -27.44 6.41
CA GLY A 86 28.59 -26.17 6.61
C GLY A 86 29.31 -24.90 6.19
N VAL A 87 30.61 -24.77 6.47
CA VAL A 87 31.42 -23.62 6.06
C VAL A 87 32.59 -24.08 5.19
N ASP A 88 32.71 -23.52 3.98
CA ASP A 88 33.82 -23.83 3.07
C ASP A 88 35.03 -22.91 3.35
N LEU A 89 35.93 -23.36 4.23
CA LEU A 89 37.14 -22.62 4.60
C LEU A 89 38.07 -22.36 3.40
N ILE A 90 38.21 -23.35 2.52
CA ILE A 90 39.03 -23.17 1.32
C ILE A 90 38.33 -22.20 0.35
N GLY A 91 36.99 -22.16 0.34
CA GLY A 91 36.19 -21.27 -0.49
C GLY A 91 36.32 -19.83 -0.02
N ILE A 92 36.30 -19.61 1.29
CA ILE A 92 36.58 -18.32 1.92
C ILE A 92 38.00 -17.87 1.60
N ALA A 93 39.01 -18.74 1.75
CA ALA A 93 40.40 -18.40 1.44
C ALA A 93 40.58 -18.03 -0.04
N ARG A 94 39.95 -18.78 -0.95
CA ARG A 94 39.94 -18.47 -2.39
C ARG A 94 39.27 -17.14 -2.68
N ALA A 95 38.08 -16.89 -2.11
CA ALA A 95 37.35 -15.65 -2.31
C ALA A 95 38.14 -14.44 -1.79
N LEU A 96 38.79 -14.56 -0.63
CA LEU A 96 39.66 -13.51 -0.08
C LEU A 96 40.86 -13.24 -1.00
N PHE A 97 41.51 -14.30 -1.50
CA PHE A 97 42.61 -14.16 -2.46
C PHE A 97 42.16 -13.48 -3.76
N THR A 98 41.00 -13.84 -4.30
CA THR A 98 40.42 -13.20 -5.49
C THR A 98 40.11 -11.72 -5.25
N ILE A 99 39.51 -11.35 -4.11
CA ILE A 99 39.25 -9.94 -3.76
C ILE A 99 40.53 -9.12 -3.62
N LEU A 100 41.63 -9.73 -3.16
CA LEU A 100 42.92 -9.06 -3.02
C LEU A 100 43.70 -8.95 -4.33
N THR A 101 43.38 -9.79 -5.33
CA THR A 101 44.11 -9.85 -6.61
C THR A 101 43.31 -9.32 -7.79
N THR A 102 42.00 -9.15 -7.63
CA THR A 102 41.06 -8.68 -8.65
C THR A 102 39.96 -7.83 -8.01
N ASP A 103 39.35 -6.92 -8.75
CA ASP A 103 38.18 -6.17 -8.30
C ASP A 103 36.87 -7.00 -8.30
N GLU A 104 36.94 -8.32 -8.52
CA GLU A 104 35.76 -9.19 -8.55
C GLU A 104 35.37 -9.69 -7.15
N ILE A 105 34.14 -9.38 -6.73
CA ILE A 105 33.55 -9.92 -5.50
C ILE A 105 32.86 -11.26 -5.80
N GLN A 106 33.52 -12.37 -5.45
CA GLN A 106 32.88 -13.70 -5.44
C GLN A 106 32.19 -13.98 -4.10
N GLY A 107 30.97 -14.53 -4.16
CA GLY A 107 30.22 -14.90 -2.96
C GLY A 107 30.80 -16.17 -2.32
N GLY A 108 31.35 -16.06 -1.11
CA GLY A 108 31.93 -17.20 -0.37
C GLY A 108 30.96 -17.89 0.60
N SER A 109 29.64 -17.83 0.36
CA SER A 109 28.65 -18.45 1.26
C SER A 109 28.17 -19.79 0.72
N THR A 110 28.11 -20.81 1.59
CA THR A 110 27.68 -22.18 1.23
C THR A 110 26.16 -22.31 1.14
N ILE A 111 25.66 -23.37 0.50
CA ILE A 111 24.21 -23.68 0.47
C ILE A 111 23.66 -23.78 1.91
N THR A 112 24.37 -24.47 2.81
CA THR A 112 23.97 -24.62 4.21
C THR A 112 23.90 -23.29 4.95
N GLN A 113 24.84 -22.37 4.70
CA GLN A 113 24.80 -21.01 5.26
C GLN A 113 23.61 -20.22 4.72
N GLN A 114 23.32 -20.36 3.43
CA GLN A 114 22.13 -19.72 2.84
C GLN A 114 20.84 -20.30 3.42
N LEU A 115 20.75 -21.61 3.63
CA LEU A 115 19.61 -22.26 4.31
C LEU A 115 19.44 -21.76 5.75
N ALA A 116 20.52 -21.73 6.52
CA ALA A 116 20.52 -21.20 7.89
C ALA A 116 20.01 -19.76 7.94
N ARG A 117 20.42 -18.93 6.98
CA ARG A 117 19.93 -17.55 6.82
C ARG A 117 18.44 -17.51 6.54
N THR A 118 17.94 -18.38 5.67
CA THR A 118 16.52 -18.42 5.30
C THR A 118 15.62 -18.88 6.45
N LEU A 119 16.03 -19.89 7.23
CA LEU A 119 15.17 -20.51 8.24
C LEU A 119 15.21 -19.85 9.64
N TYR A 120 16.34 -19.23 10.01
CA TYR A 120 16.60 -18.87 11.41
C TYR A 120 17.02 -17.42 11.64
N LEU A 121 17.29 -16.64 10.59
CA LEU A 121 17.86 -15.30 10.72
C LEU A 121 16.99 -14.23 10.06
N THR A 122 16.97 -13.05 10.67
CA THR A 122 16.41 -11.83 10.07
C THR A 122 17.38 -11.26 9.03
N GLN A 123 16.92 -10.35 8.15
CA GLN A 123 17.73 -9.84 7.03
C GLN A 123 18.84 -8.84 7.42
N GLU A 124 19.03 -8.53 8.70
CA GLU A 124 19.98 -7.53 9.19
C GLU A 124 21.42 -7.79 8.71
N ARG A 125 22.02 -6.87 7.95
CA ARG A 125 23.38 -7.07 7.40
C ARG A 125 24.49 -6.76 8.43
N THR A 126 24.56 -7.51 9.52
CA THR A 126 25.60 -7.35 10.55
C THR A 126 26.62 -8.49 10.54
N TRP A 127 27.88 -8.19 10.92
CA TRP A 127 28.92 -9.21 11.11
C TRP A 127 28.52 -10.25 12.18
N LYS A 128 27.77 -9.81 13.21
CA LYS A 128 27.19 -10.70 14.23
C LYS A 128 26.22 -11.71 13.60
N ARG A 129 25.34 -11.29 12.69
CA ARG A 129 24.46 -12.19 11.93
C ARG A 129 25.27 -13.21 11.14
N LYS A 130 26.36 -12.79 10.48
CA LYS A 130 27.18 -13.70 9.67
C LYS A 130 27.88 -14.78 10.50
N ILE A 131 28.33 -14.45 11.72
CA ILE A 131 28.85 -15.44 12.68
C ILE A 131 27.75 -16.41 13.10
N LYS A 132 26.55 -15.90 13.42
CA LYS A 132 25.39 -16.73 13.76
C LYS A 132 25.01 -17.69 12.62
N GLU A 133 25.03 -17.20 11.38
CA GLU A 133 24.80 -18.01 10.16
C GLU A 133 25.79 -19.17 10.04
N ALA A 134 27.07 -18.92 10.29
CA ALA A 134 28.10 -19.96 10.24
C ALA A 134 27.88 -21.05 11.31
N PHE A 135 27.59 -20.68 12.56
CA PHE A 135 27.34 -21.65 13.62
C PHE A 135 26.05 -22.46 13.41
N ILE A 136 24.98 -21.83 12.92
CA ILE A 136 23.75 -22.54 12.56
C ILE A 136 24.00 -23.49 11.37
N ALA A 137 24.81 -23.09 10.39
CA ALA A 137 25.17 -23.99 9.29
C ALA A 137 25.95 -25.22 9.78
N ILE A 138 26.90 -25.05 10.71
CA ILE A 138 27.60 -26.18 11.35
C ILE A 138 26.60 -27.08 12.10
N TRP A 139 25.66 -26.50 12.83
CA TRP A 139 24.63 -27.26 13.53
C TRP A 139 23.73 -28.05 12.55
N LEU A 140 23.30 -27.45 11.44
CA LEU A 140 22.52 -28.15 10.42
C LEU A 140 23.26 -29.38 9.89
N GLU A 141 24.57 -29.25 9.65
CA GLU A 141 25.40 -30.34 9.09
C GLU A 141 25.74 -31.45 10.08
N GLN A 142 25.62 -31.17 11.37
CA GLN A 142 25.77 -32.18 12.43
C GLN A 142 24.49 -32.98 12.64
N ASN A 143 23.34 -32.44 12.27
CA ASN A 143 22.03 -33.01 12.57
C ASN A 143 21.27 -33.53 11.34
N TYR A 144 21.64 -33.07 10.14
CA TYR A 144 20.99 -33.43 8.87
C TYR A 144 22.03 -33.83 7.84
N SER A 145 21.67 -34.80 7.00
CA SER A 145 22.47 -35.22 5.86
C SER A 145 22.52 -34.13 4.78
N LYS A 146 23.50 -34.24 3.88
CA LYS A 146 23.64 -33.34 2.72
C LYS A 146 22.39 -33.33 1.84
N ASN A 147 21.75 -34.47 1.67
CA ASN A 147 20.55 -34.61 0.85
C ASN A 147 19.37 -33.88 1.49
N GLU A 148 19.16 -34.07 2.80
CA GLU A 148 18.12 -33.34 3.55
C GLU A 148 18.36 -31.82 3.53
N ILE A 149 19.62 -31.38 3.69
CA ILE A 149 19.97 -29.96 3.59
C ILE A 149 19.65 -29.40 2.21
N LEU A 150 19.99 -30.12 1.15
CA LEU A 150 19.72 -29.69 -0.21
C LEU A 150 18.21 -29.71 -0.52
N GLU A 151 17.47 -30.72 -0.07
CA GLU A 151 16.00 -30.78 -0.16
C GLU A 151 15.35 -29.58 0.52
N MET A 152 15.72 -29.31 1.77
CA MET A 152 15.23 -28.16 2.51
C MET A 152 15.58 -26.84 1.82
N TYR A 153 16.79 -26.71 1.28
CA TYR A 153 17.19 -25.52 0.53
C TYR A 153 16.35 -25.31 -0.73
N ILE A 154 16.20 -26.35 -1.55
CA ILE A 154 15.45 -26.29 -2.80
C ILE A 154 13.99 -25.93 -2.56
N ASN A 155 13.39 -26.42 -1.47
CA ASN A 155 12.00 -26.15 -1.11
C ASN A 155 11.79 -24.81 -0.39
N SER A 156 12.82 -24.20 0.20
CA SER A 156 12.67 -23.00 1.05
C SER A 156 13.29 -21.73 0.49
N VAL A 157 14.13 -21.81 -0.55
CA VAL A 157 14.87 -20.63 -1.03
C VAL A 157 13.97 -19.61 -1.73
N TYR A 158 14.24 -18.33 -1.49
CA TYR A 158 13.47 -17.23 -2.11
C TYR A 158 13.88 -17.01 -3.57
N LEU A 159 12.91 -17.05 -4.49
CA LEU A 159 13.12 -16.92 -5.93
C LEU A 159 12.38 -15.71 -6.54
N GLY A 160 12.14 -14.67 -5.74
CA GLY A 160 11.53 -13.41 -6.19
C GLY A 160 9.99 -13.45 -6.22
N ASN A 161 9.35 -12.28 -6.31
CA ASN A 161 7.89 -12.13 -6.42
C ASN A 161 7.07 -12.85 -5.32
N GLY A 162 7.61 -12.97 -4.11
CA GLY A 162 6.95 -13.71 -3.02
C GLY A 162 6.99 -15.24 -3.14
N VAL A 163 7.71 -15.77 -4.13
CA VAL A 163 7.78 -17.21 -4.40
C VAL A 163 8.96 -17.85 -3.66
N TYR A 164 8.68 -18.94 -2.96
CA TYR A 164 9.62 -19.73 -2.18
C TYR A 164 9.66 -21.16 -2.70
N GLY A 165 10.88 -21.66 -2.90
CA GLY A 165 11.16 -22.99 -3.40
C GLY A 165 11.09 -23.13 -4.92
N PHE A 166 11.95 -23.98 -5.48
CA PHE A 166 11.98 -24.28 -6.91
C PHE A 166 10.65 -24.84 -7.44
N PRO A 167 9.93 -25.75 -6.74
CA PRO A 167 8.65 -26.28 -7.25
C PRO A 167 7.61 -25.17 -7.49
N ALA A 168 7.45 -24.26 -6.53
CA ALA A 168 6.54 -23.13 -6.68
C ALA A 168 7.00 -22.16 -7.77
N ALA A 169 8.32 -21.94 -7.89
CA ALA A 169 8.90 -21.08 -8.93
C ALA A 169 8.74 -21.66 -10.34
N ALA A 170 8.90 -22.97 -10.53
CA ALA A 170 8.65 -23.64 -11.80
C ALA A 170 7.20 -23.45 -12.26
N LYS A 171 6.25 -23.58 -11.31
CA LYS A 171 4.84 -23.34 -11.58
C LYS A 171 4.54 -21.87 -11.85
N PHE A 172 5.15 -20.95 -11.08
CA PHE A 172 4.91 -19.52 -11.20
C PHE A 172 5.49 -18.92 -12.50
N TYR A 173 6.75 -19.22 -12.83
CA TYR A 173 7.44 -18.62 -13.97
C TYR A 173 7.19 -19.35 -15.29
N PHE A 174 6.94 -20.67 -15.26
CA PHE A 174 6.85 -21.49 -16.47
C PHE A 174 5.58 -22.35 -16.55
N ASN A 175 4.72 -22.35 -15.53
CA ASN A 175 3.54 -23.23 -15.42
C ASN A 175 3.86 -24.73 -15.52
N LYS A 176 5.06 -25.12 -15.09
CA LYS A 176 5.60 -26.49 -15.20
C LYS A 176 5.89 -27.11 -13.84
N THR A 177 5.97 -28.43 -13.78
CA THR A 177 6.63 -29.15 -12.66
C THR A 177 8.15 -29.14 -12.84
N LEU A 178 8.93 -29.57 -11.85
CA LEU A 178 10.39 -29.57 -11.95
C LEU A 178 10.89 -30.48 -13.07
N GLU A 179 10.24 -31.62 -13.25
CA GLU A 179 10.61 -32.65 -14.24
C GLU A 179 10.39 -32.15 -15.69
N GLN A 180 9.52 -31.16 -15.86
CA GLN A 180 9.18 -30.57 -17.15
C GLN A 180 10.09 -29.40 -17.55
N LEU A 181 10.96 -28.95 -16.65
CA LEU A 181 11.83 -27.80 -16.92
C LEU A 181 12.93 -28.16 -17.93
N THR A 182 13.17 -27.25 -18.88
CA THR A 182 14.31 -27.36 -19.78
C THR A 182 15.62 -26.95 -19.09
N PRO A 183 16.80 -27.32 -19.61
CA PRO A 183 18.08 -26.85 -19.06
C PRO A 183 18.18 -25.33 -18.95
N LEU A 184 17.60 -24.62 -19.91
CA LEU A 184 17.51 -23.17 -19.89
C LEU A 184 16.66 -22.66 -18.72
N GLU A 185 15.46 -23.20 -18.53
CA GLU A 185 14.56 -22.79 -17.46
C GLU A 185 15.14 -23.11 -16.06
N VAL A 186 15.79 -24.26 -15.90
CA VAL A 186 16.54 -24.62 -14.68
C VAL A 186 17.65 -23.60 -14.41
N ALA A 187 18.42 -23.23 -15.44
CA ALA A 187 19.45 -22.22 -15.32
C ALA A 187 18.89 -20.83 -14.97
N MET A 188 17.73 -20.46 -15.50
CA MET A 188 17.04 -19.21 -15.18
C MET A 188 16.57 -19.15 -13.72
N LEU A 189 16.00 -20.24 -13.19
CA LEU A 189 15.64 -20.30 -11.76
C LEU A 189 16.89 -20.26 -10.88
N THR A 190 17.92 -21.02 -11.22
CA THR A 190 19.18 -21.05 -10.47
C THR A 190 19.85 -19.67 -10.46
N ALA A 191 19.85 -18.96 -11.60
CA ALA A 191 20.35 -17.60 -11.71
C ALA A 191 19.65 -16.61 -10.75
N THR A 192 18.40 -16.88 -10.40
CA THR A 192 17.59 -16.05 -9.50
C THR A 192 18.14 -16.06 -8.07
N LEU A 193 18.79 -17.16 -7.63
CA LEU A 193 19.33 -17.32 -6.26
C LEU A 193 20.29 -16.19 -5.86
N ARG A 194 21.14 -15.78 -6.79
CA ARG A 194 22.16 -14.74 -6.55
C ARG A 194 21.53 -13.36 -6.30
N SER A 195 20.41 -13.06 -6.94
CA SER A 195 19.77 -11.76 -6.85
C SER A 195 18.26 -11.84 -7.17
N PRO A 196 17.42 -12.35 -6.24
CA PRO A 196 16.05 -12.74 -6.55
C PRO A 196 15.17 -11.67 -7.21
N GLU A 197 15.33 -10.40 -6.83
CA GLU A 197 14.52 -9.32 -7.43
C GLU A 197 15.02 -8.88 -8.81
N LYS A 198 16.33 -8.91 -9.06
CA LYS A 198 16.92 -8.42 -10.32
C LYS A 198 17.10 -9.52 -11.36
N ALA A 199 17.32 -10.74 -10.90
CA ALA A 199 17.65 -11.89 -11.73
C ALA A 199 16.48 -12.88 -11.85
N ASN A 200 15.24 -12.50 -11.50
CA ASN A 200 14.10 -13.40 -11.72
C ASN A 200 13.76 -13.53 -13.22
N PRO A 201 13.11 -14.64 -13.65
CA PRO A 201 12.81 -14.92 -15.05
C PRO A 201 11.95 -13.88 -15.79
N LEU A 202 11.31 -12.95 -15.09
CA LEU A 202 10.49 -11.88 -15.68
C LEU A 202 11.29 -10.59 -15.96
N MET A 203 12.57 -10.55 -15.60
CA MET A 203 13.44 -9.38 -15.80
C MET A 203 14.43 -9.64 -16.94
N GLU A 204 14.67 -8.65 -17.81
CA GLU A 204 15.68 -8.74 -18.88
C GLU A 204 17.07 -9.08 -18.36
N LEU A 205 17.42 -8.56 -17.18
CA LEU A 205 18.71 -8.79 -16.56
C LEU A 205 18.96 -10.28 -16.23
N ASN A 206 17.92 -11.11 -16.09
CA ASN A 206 18.06 -12.56 -15.87
C ASN A 206 18.93 -13.21 -16.96
N LYS A 207 18.86 -12.74 -18.21
CA LYS A 207 19.63 -13.31 -19.33
C LYS A 207 21.14 -13.36 -19.02
N ASP A 208 21.70 -12.34 -18.40
CA ASP A 208 23.14 -12.31 -18.13
C ASP A 208 23.53 -13.19 -16.94
N PHE A 209 22.66 -13.33 -15.94
CA PHE A 209 22.87 -14.29 -14.86
C PHE A 209 22.75 -15.74 -15.37
N THR A 210 21.77 -16.02 -16.22
CA THR A 210 21.51 -17.35 -16.80
C THR A 210 22.67 -17.83 -17.67
N LYS A 211 23.28 -16.95 -18.50
CA LYS A 211 24.50 -17.30 -19.27
C LYS A 211 25.62 -17.83 -18.38
N ASN A 212 25.83 -17.20 -17.22
CA ASN A 212 26.85 -17.61 -16.26
C ASN A 212 26.55 -18.99 -15.65
N VAL A 213 25.28 -19.27 -15.34
CA VAL A 213 24.86 -20.59 -14.84
C VAL A 213 25.04 -21.66 -15.91
N LEU A 214 24.57 -21.43 -17.13
CA LEU A 214 24.73 -22.37 -18.24
C LEU A 214 26.20 -22.70 -18.50
N ARG A 215 27.09 -21.69 -18.46
CA ARG A 215 28.53 -21.89 -18.63
C ARG A 215 29.10 -22.79 -17.54
N LYS A 216 28.74 -22.55 -16.27
CA LYS A 216 29.17 -23.39 -15.14
C LYS A 216 28.67 -24.83 -15.27
N MET A 217 27.42 -25.03 -15.71
CA MET A 217 26.84 -26.36 -15.92
C MET A 217 27.55 -27.11 -17.04
N LYS A 218 27.89 -26.44 -18.14
CA LYS A 218 28.70 -27.00 -19.23
C LYS A 218 30.11 -27.38 -18.75
N GLU A 219 30.81 -26.48 -18.06
CA GLU A 219 32.17 -26.71 -17.56
C GLU A 219 32.24 -27.91 -16.60
N ALA A 220 31.17 -28.17 -15.86
CA ALA A 220 31.06 -29.34 -14.98
C ALA A 220 30.58 -30.62 -15.69
N GLY A 221 30.28 -30.56 -16.98
CA GLY A 221 29.85 -31.71 -17.78
C GLY A 221 28.36 -32.07 -17.66
N PHE A 222 27.54 -31.24 -17.01
CA PHE A 222 26.10 -31.46 -16.87
C PHE A 222 25.30 -31.09 -18.12
N LEU A 223 25.92 -30.36 -19.06
CA LEU A 223 25.37 -30.04 -20.37
C LEU A 223 26.37 -30.41 -21.45
N THR A 224 25.88 -31.04 -22.51
CA THR A 224 26.64 -31.21 -23.75
C THR A 224 26.86 -29.87 -24.45
N GLU A 225 27.85 -29.79 -25.34
CA GLU A 225 28.08 -28.58 -26.16
C GLU A 225 26.83 -28.19 -26.97
N LEU A 226 26.09 -29.19 -27.44
CA LEU A 226 24.86 -29.00 -28.22
C LEU A 226 23.73 -28.43 -27.35
N GLU A 227 23.53 -28.92 -26.14
CA GLU A 227 22.52 -28.39 -25.21
C GLU A 227 22.87 -26.98 -24.76
N TYR A 228 24.15 -26.73 -24.46
CA TYR A 228 24.62 -25.39 -24.09
C TYR A 228 24.41 -24.36 -25.22
N SER A 229 24.78 -24.70 -26.45
CA SER A 229 24.60 -23.81 -27.60
C SER A 229 23.13 -23.55 -27.93
N ARG A 230 22.27 -24.59 -27.88
CA ARG A 230 20.81 -24.44 -28.01
C ARG A 230 20.23 -23.54 -26.92
N ALA A 231 20.58 -23.76 -25.66
CA ALA A 231 20.09 -22.96 -24.54
C ALA A 231 20.50 -21.47 -24.68
N LEU A 232 21.71 -21.19 -25.17
CA LEU A 232 22.15 -19.81 -25.44
C LEU A 232 21.40 -19.15 -26.60
N GLU A 233 21.07 -19.91 -27.64
CA GLU A 233 20.28 -19.42 -28.77
C GLU A 233 18.84 -19.13 -28.36
N GLU A 234 18.21 -20.06 -27.65
CA GLU A 234 16.88 -19.88 -27.06
C GLU A 234 16.85 -18.67 -26.12
N LEU A 235 17.85 -18.51 -25.25
CA LEU A 235 17.94 -17.39 -24.31
C LEU A 235 17.99 -16.02 -25.00
N LYS A 236 18.64 -15.92 -26.17
CA LYS A 236 18.67 -14.68 -26.97
C LYS A 236 17.28 -14.34 -27.51
N ASN A 237 16.54 -15.37 -27.93
CA ASN A 237 15.24 -15.25 -28.57
C ASN A 237 14.06 -15.27 -27.58
N ILE A 238 14.31 -15.49 -26.28
CA ILE A 238 13.29 -15.39 -25.24
C ILE A 238 12.69 -13.98 -25.24
N ASN A 239 11.40 -13.94 -25.57
CA ASN A 239 10.58 -12.76 -25.40
C ASN A 239 10.00 -12.77 -23.98
N ILE A 240 10.57 -11.96 -23.10
CA ILE A 240 10.13 -11.85 -21.70
C ILE A 240 8.69 -11.32 -21.58
N ARG A 241 8.19 -10.62 -22.62
CA ARG A 241 6.78 -10.22 -22.69
C ARG A 241 5.83 -11.40 -22.95
N SER A 242 6.32 -12.51 -23.50
CA SER A 242 5.56 -13.75 -23.73
C SER A 242 5.47 -14.61 -22.46
N THR A 243 6.54 -14.71 -21.66
CA THR A 243 6.49 -15.35 -20.32
C THR A 243 5.56 -14.57 -19.38
N ASN A 244 5.45 -13.26 -19.58
CA ASN A 244 4.42 -12.42 -18.97
C ASN A 244 2.98 -12.89 -19.26
N ASN A 245 2.70 -13.57 -20.39
CA ASN A 245 1.35 -14.02 -20.73
C ASN A 245 0.87 -15.22 -19.89
N PHE A 246 1.78 -16.00 -19.29
CA PHE A 246 1.42 -17.10 -18.39
C PHE A 246 1.41 -16.66 -16.92
N ALA A 247 2.28 -15.71 -16.57
CA ALA A 247 2.19 -14.94 -15.33
C ALA A 247 0.94 -14.03 -15.27
N ARG A 248 0.13 -13.92 -16.35
CA ARG A 248 -1.14 -13.14 -16.40
C ARG A 248 -2.21 -13.59 -15.40
N SER A 249 -2.10 -14.79 -14.82
CA SER A 249 -2.95 -15.19 -13.69
C SER A 249 -2.65 -14.37 -12.43
N PHE A 250 -1.43 -13.87 -12.30
CA PHE A 250 -1.00 -13.05 -11.19
C PHE A 250 -1.11 -11.56 -11.54
N ASP A 251 -2.11 -10.90 -10.95
CA ASP A 251 -2.22 -9.46 -11.03
C ASP A 251 -1.16 -8.79 -10.14
N GLN A 252 -0.01 -8.47 -10.73
CA GLN A 252 1.09 -7.80 -10.02
C GLN A 252 0.67 -6.46 -9.42
N ASP A 253 -0.17 -5.68 -10.11
CA ASP A 253 -0.61 -4.37 -9.62
C ASP A 253 -1.46 -4.52 -8.37
N LEU A 254 -2.45 -5.44 -8.42
CA LEU A 254 -3.30 -5.77 -7.28
C LEU A 254 -2.48 -6.30 -6.11
N PHE A 255 -1.47 -7.15 -6.38
CA PHE A 255 -0.56 -7.62 -5.36
C PHE A 255 0.23 -6.48 -4.72
N TRP A 256 0.77 -5.56 -5.52
CA TRP A 256 1.50 -4.41 -5.00
C TRP A 256 0.59 -3.46 -4.21
N MET A 257 -0.69 -3.31 -4.58
CA MET A 257 -1.67 -2.59 -3.77
C MET A 257 -1.80 -3.20 -2.37
N ILE A 258 -1.92 -4.53 -2.30
CA ILE A 258 -2.00 -5.27 -1.03
C ILE A 258 -0.72 -5.10 -0.22
N VAL A 259 0.45 -5.28 -0.84
CA VAL A 259 1.75 -5.10 -0.17
C VAL A 259 1.94 -3.67 0.32
N THR A 260 1.48 -2.68 -0.43
CA THR A 260 1.57 -1.27 -0.05
C THR A 260 0.73 -0.99 1.19
N GLU A 261 -0.52 -1.46 1.21
CA GLU A 261 -1.36 -1.32 2.40
C GLU A 261 -0.81 -2.10 3.60
N LEU A 262 -0.29 -3.32 3.40
CA LEU A 262 0.33 -4.08 4.49
C LEU A 262 1.52 -3.32 5.10
N LYS A 263 2.34 -2.65 4.29
CA LYS A 263 3.41 -1.79 4.80
C LYS A 263 2.88 -0.60 5.57
N GLU A 264 1.81 0.05 5.09
CA GLU A 264 1.15 1.14 5.83
C GLU A 264 0.59 0.67 7.18
N LEU A 265 0.19 -0.60 7.27
CA LEU A 265 -0.26 -1.23 8.52
C LEU A 265 0.88 -1.70 9.43
N GLY A 266 2.14 -1.47 9.05
CA GLY A 266 3.32 -1.80 9.85
C GLY A 266 3.88 -3.21 9.63
N PHE A 267 3.39 -3.97 8.64
CA PHE A 267 3.96 -5.27 8.30
C PHE A 267 5.20 -5.10 7.42
N GLU A 268 6.32 -5.71 7.81
CA GLU A 268 7.50 -5.74 6.94
C GLU A 268 7.38 -6.83 5.87
N LEU A 269 8.04 -6.62 4.72
CA LEU A 269 8.20 -7.65 3.69
C LEU A 269 8.89 -8.93 4.23
N GLY A 270 9.57 -8.85 5.37
CA GLY A 270 10.13 -9.98 6.10
C GLY A 270 9.07 -10.80 6.83
N ASP A 271 8.14 -10.11 7.48
CA ASP A 271 7.02 -10.72 8.22
C ASP A 271 6.14 -11.54 7.28
N LEU A 272 5.81 -10.99 6.11
CA LEU A 272 5.00 -11.67 5.08
C LEU A 272 5.57 -13.02 4.60
N ARG A 273 6.86 -13.29 4.87
CA ARG A 273 7.56 -14.54 4.54
C ARG A 273 7.37 -15.62 5.61
N SER A 274 6.78 -15.27 6.75
CA SER A 274 6.60 -16.15 7.90
C SER A 274 5.27 -16.92 7.88
N GLY A 275 4.55 -16.93 6.75
CA GLY A 275 3.30 -17.68 6.60
C GLY A 275 2.02 -16.91 6.92
N PHE A 276 2.01 -15.59 6.72
CA PHE A 276 0.77 -14.84 6.89
C PHE A 276 -0.28 -15.22 5.85
N ARG A 277 -1.54 -15.28 6.32
CA ARG A 277 -2.75 -15.35 5.52
C ARG A 277 -3.41 -13.98 5.53
N VAL A 278 -3.49 -13.38 4.35
CA VAL A 278 -4.10 -12.07 4.13
C VAL A 278 -5.41 -12.30 3.40
N ARG A 279 -6.54 -11.91 4.01
CA ARG A 279 -7.80 -11.81 3.28
C ARG A 279 -7.99 -10.39 2.78
N THR A 280 -8.36 -10.27 1.52
CA THR A 280 -8.65 -8.98 0.89
C THR A 280 -10.14 -8.66 0.90
N THR A 281 -10.49 -7.42 0.63
CA THR A 281 -11.86 -6.97 0.39
C THR A 281 -12.32 -7.20 -1.05
N ILE A 282 -11.45 -7.73 -1.92
CA ILE A 282 -11.70 -7.94 -3.34
C ILE A 282 -12.77 -9.02 -3.53
N ASP A 283 -13.82 -8.68 -4.26
CA ASP A 283 -14.83 -9.59 -4.73
C ASP A 283 -14.34 -10.26 -6.01
N LYS A 284 -14.22 -11.60 -5.99
CA LYS A 284 -13.70 -12.36 -7.11
C LYS A 284 -14.50 -12.13 -8.39
N LYS A 285 -15.83 -12.08 -8.32
CA LYS A 285 -16.68 -11.93 -9.51
C LYS A 285 -16.56 -10.54 -10.11
N LEU A 286 -16.52 -9.50 -9.27
CA LEU A 286 -16.31 -8.13 -9.74
C LEU A 286 -14.91 -7.94 -10.31
N GLN A 287 -13.89 -8.55 -9.71
CA GLN A 287 -12.52 -8.52 -10.21
C GLN A 287 -12.40 -9.19 -11.58
N GLU A 288 -12.92 -10.41 -11.73
CA GLU A 288 -12.93 -11.14 -13.00
C GLU A 288 -13.71 -10.37 -14.08
N LEU A 289 -14.87 -9.80 -13.72
CA LEU A 289 -15.67 -8.97 -14.62
C LEU A 289 -14.87 -7.75 -15.11
N LEU A 290 -14.14 -7.07 -14.23
CA LEU A 290 -13.33 -5.92 -14.62
C LEU A 290 -12.19 -6.36 -15.55
N MET A 291 -11.45 -7.42 -15.18
CA MET A 291 -10.36 -7.99 -15.96
C MET A 291 -10.77 -8.44 -17.37
N SER A 292 -11.99 -8.95 -17.53
CA SER A 292 -12.47 -9.43 -18.83
C SER A 292 -12.95 -8.32 -19.77
N ASN A 293 -13.19 -7.11 -19.26
CA ASN A 293 -13.82 -6.02 -20.02
C ASN A 293 -12.87 -4.86 -20.35
N ILE A 294 -11.73 -4.76 -19.66
CA ILE A 294 -10.74 -3.69 -19.87
C ILE A 294 -9.31 -4.25 -19.92
N THR A 295 -8.37 -3.47 -20.46
CA THR A 295 -6.96 -3.86 -20.61
C THR A 295 -6.06 -2.90 -19.84
N LYS A 296 -5.02 -3.43 -19.17
CA LYS A 296 -4.18 -2.63 -18.25
C LYS A 296 -3.33 -1.55 -18.92
N ASP A 297 -3.07 -1.70 -20.21
CA ASP A 297 -2.23 -0.79 -21.00
C ASP A 297 -2.92 0.55 -21.28
N GLN A 298 -4.25 0.58 -21.28
CA GLN A 298 -5.03 1.78 -21.60
C GLN A 298 -6.07 2.12 -20.55
N TRP A 299 -6.43 1.20 -19.65
CA TRP A 299 -7.54 1.37 -18.74
C TRP A 299 -7.13 1.17 -17.30
N ALA A 300 -7.83 1.90 -16.44
CA ALA A 300 -7.81 1.73 -15.00
C ALA A 300 -9.26 1.73 -14.48
N GLY A 301 -9.61 0.73 -13.69
CA GLY A 301 -10.94 0.58 -13.10
C GLY A 301 -10.85 0.31 -11.60
N LEU A 302 -11.76 0.92 -10.84
CA LEU A 302 -11.85 0.79 -9.39
C LEU A 302 -13.32 0.75 -8.97
N ILE A 303 -13.71 -0.30 -8.24
CA ILE A 303 -15.03 -0.41 -7.59
C ILE A 303 -14.81 -0.38 -6.07
N VAL A 304 -15.44 0.57 -5.41
CA VAL A 304 -15.32 0.84 -3.97
C VAL A 304 -16.71 0.95 -3.35
N GLU A 305 -16.88 0.40 -2.15
CA GLU A 305 -18.00 0.74 -1.28
C GLU A 305 -17.74 2.11 -0.63
N HIS A 306 -18.54 3.13 -0.96
CA HIS A 306 -18.23 4.51 -0.54
C HIS A 306 -18.36 4.75 0.97
N SER A 307 -19.21 3.99 1.66
CA SER A 307 -19.46 4.13 3.10
C SER A 307 -18.44 3.40 3.97
N THR A 308 -17.82 2.34 3.45
CA THR A 308 -16.88 1.48 4.18
C THR A 308 -15.43 1.69 3.70
N GLY A 309 -15.26 2.13 2.45
CA GLY A 309 -13.96 2.20 1.78
C GLY A 309 -13.47 0.84 1.27
N LYS A 310 -14.24 -0.25 1.40
CA LYS A 310 -13.81 -1.57 0.89
C LYS A 310 -13.62 -1.50 -0.64
N ILE A 311 -12.41 -1.77 -1.12
CA ILE A 311 -12.12 -1.94 -2.54
C ILE A 311 -12.62 -3.32 -2.96
N ARG A 312 -13.68 -3.38 -3.78
CA ARG A 312 -14.27 -4.63 -4.25
C ARG A 312 -13.67 -5.14 -5.54
N ALA A 313 -13.13 -4.26 -6.38
CA ALA A 313 -12.35 -4.64 -7.55
C ALA A 313 -11.39 -3.51 -7.93
N ALA A 314 -10.19 -3.85 -8.40
CA ALA A 314 -9.21 -2.90 -8.89
C ALA A 314 -8.37 -3.54 -10.00
N TYR A 315 -8.30 -2.89 -11.16
CA TYR A 315 -7.55 -3.41 -12.31
C TYR A 315 -7.04 -2.29 -13.20
N GLY A 316 -5.76 -2.39 -13.59
CA GLY A 316 -5.09 -1.39 -14.42
C GLY A 316 -3.94 -0.70 -13.72
N LEU A 317 -3.18 0.09 -14.46
CA LEU A 317 -1.97 0.73 -13.95
C LEU A 317 -2.29 1.98 -13.13
N GLY A 318 -1.55 2.19 -12.05
CA GLY A 318 -1.61 3.42 -11.27
C GLY A 318 -2.96 3.68 -10.58
N ILE A 319 -3.59 2.65 -10.03
CA ILE A 319 -4.84 2.80 -9.25
C ILE A 319 -4.60 3.66 -7.99
N ILE A 320 -3.52 3.38 -7.25
CA ILE A 320 -3.13 4.09 -6.02
C ILE A 320 -2.20 5.27 -6.31
N ASN A 321 -1.16 5.07 -7.13
CA ASN A 321 -0.07 6.04 -7.31
C ASN A 321 -0.04 6.67 -8.71
N GLY A 322 -1.05 6.40 -9.54
CA GLY A 322 -1.14 6.95 -10.89
C GLY A 322 -1.38 8.45 -10.87
N ARG A 323 -0.90 9.13 -11.90
CA ARG A 323 -1.09 10.55 -12.11
C ARG A 323 -1.84 10.75 -13.41
N ARG A 324 -3.10 11.12 -13.29
CA ARG A 324 -3.98 11.38 -14.42
C ARG A 324 -4.68 12.70 -14.21
N GLN A 325 -4.71 13.54 -15.24
CA GLN A 325 -5.50 14.76 -15.20
C GLN A 325 -6.98 14.41 -15.12
N VAL A 326 -7.67 14.93 -14.12
CA VAL A 326 -9.06 14.55 -13.78
C VAL A 326 -10.09 15.13 -14.74
N GLY A 327 -9.76 16.24 -15.40
CA GLY A 327 -10.67 16.99 -16.24
C GLY A 327 -11.96 17.39 -15.50
N SER A 328 -13.06 17.45 -16.23
CA SER A 328 -14.38 17.84 -15.65
C SER A 328 -14.91 16.93 -14.52
N ALA A 329 -14.25 15.83 -14.18
CA ALA A 329 -14.60 15.02 -13.00
C ALA A 329 -14.30 15.75 -11.68
N ILE A 330 -13.56 16.87 -11.70
CA ILE A 330 -13.34 17.72 -10.50
C ILE A 330 -14.55 18.59 -10.13
N LYS A 331 -15.40 18.92 -11.12
CA LYS A 331 -16.48 19.92 -10.95
C LYS A 331 -17.41 19.62 -9.76
N PRO A 332 -17.86 18.37 -9.54
CA PRO A 332 -18.69 18.02 -8.39
C PRO A 332 -18.14 18.49 -7.04
N PHE A 333 -16.82 18.52 -6.83
CA PHE A 333 -16.26 18.91 -5.54
C PHE A 333 -16.49 20.37 -5.19
N TYR A 334 -16.27 21.30 -6.12
CA TYR A 334 -16.50 22.72 -5.84
C TYR A 334 -17.96 23.14 -6.06
N TYR A 335 -18.74 22.40 -6.85
CA TYR A 335 -20.20 22.56 -6.85
C TYR A 335 -20.80 22.14 -5.50
N TYR A 336 -20.28 21.06 -4.90
CA TYR A 336 -20.61 20.65 -3.55
C TYR A 336 -20.27 21.73 -2.52
N LEU A 337 -19.09 22.36 -2.64
CA LEU A 337 -18.73 23.54 -1.85
C LEU A 337 -19.69 24.73 -2.06
N ALA A 338 -20.12 25.00 -3.30
CA ALA A 338 -21.11 26.03 -3.59
C ALA A 338 -22.45 25.75 -2.91
N PHE A 339 -22.91 24.50 -2.92
CA PHE A 339 -24.15 24.14 -2.23
C PHE A 339 -24.05 24.33 -0.72
N MET A 340 -22.88 24.07 -0.11
CA MET A 340 -22.61 24.43 1.29
C MET A 340 -22.65 25.96 1.49
N ALA A 341 -22.12 26.73 0.54
CA ALA A 341 -22.13 28.20 0.54
C ALA A 341 -23.54 28.82 0.36
N GLY A 342 -24.57 28.02 0.10
CA GLY A 342 -25.96 28.48 0.01
C GLY A 342 -26.55 28.50 -1.40
N TYR A 343 -25.76 28.22 -2.44
CA TYR A 343 -26.25 28.22 -3.82
C TYR A 343 -27.31 27.14 -4.05
N ASN A 344 -28.27 27.38 -4.94
CA ASN A 344 -29.33 26.45 -5.33
C ASN A 344 -29.11 25.92 -6.75
N LEU A 345 -29.82 24.84 -7.10
CA LEU A 345 -29.76 24.24 -8.43
C LEU A 345 -30.24 25.20 -9.54
N ASP A 346 -31.23 26.04 -9.22
CA ASP A 346 -31.88 27.03 -10.07
C ASP A 346 -31.18 28.40 -10.10
N ASP A 347 -30.15 28.63 -9.27
CA ASP A 347 -29.34 29.83 -9.37
C ASP A 347 -28.62 29.88 -10.72
N THR A 348 -28.49 31.08 -11.30
CA THR A 348 -27.92 31.24 -12.66
C THR A 348 -26.47 31.68 -12.64
N LEU A 349 -25.64 31.09 -13.49
CA LEU A 349 -24.25 31.48 -13.74
C LEU A 349 -24.08 32.07 -15.14
N PRO A 350 -23.17 33.05 -15.32
CA PRO A 350 -22.88 33.59 -16.64
C PRO A 350 -22.13 32.57 -17.52
N ASP A 351 -22.56 32.48 -18.77
CA ASP A 351 -22.00 31.70 -19.87
C ASP A 351 -21.67 32.63 -21.05
N GLU A 352 -20.73 33.54 -20.82
CA GLU A 352 -20.28 34.61 -21.72
C GLU A 352 -18.74 34.61 -21.79
N PRO A 353 -18.12 35.14 -22.87
CA PRO A 353 -16.66 35.16 -22.99
C PRO A 353 -15.99 35.74 -21.73
N ILE A 354 -14.99 35.03 -21.21
CA ILE A 354 -14.21 35.44 -20.05
C ILE A 354 -12.72 35.41 -20.39
N LYS A 355 -11.97 36.36 -19.82
CA LYS A 355 -10.51 36.44 -19.94
C LYS A 355 -9.88 36.53 -18.56
N ILE A 356 -8.97 35.61 -18.25
CA ILE A 356 -8.24 35.54 -16.98
C ILE A 356 -6.75 35.66 -17.30
N GLY A 357 -6.20 36.87 -17.14
CA GLY A 357 -4.85 37.18 -17.62
C GLY A 357 -4.74 36.98 -19.14
N ARG A 358 -3.96 35.98 -19.57
CA ARG A 358 -3.80 35.61 -20.99
C ARG A 358 -4.67 34.43 -21.41
N TRP A 359 -5.42 33.83 -20.49
CA TRP A 359 -6.22 32.65 -20.75
C TRP A 359 -7.65 33.06 -21.12
N GLU A 360 -8.07 32.63 -22.32
CA GLU A 360 -9.43 32.84 -22.86
C GLU A 360 -10.05 31.45 -23.08
N PRO A 361 -10.65 30.85 -22.03
CA PRO A 361 -11.27 29.54 -22.13
C PRO A 361 -12.53 29.58 -22.99
N GLU A 362 -12.90 28.43 -23.54
CA GLU A 362 -14.13 28.23 -24.30
C GLU A 362 -14.91 27.02 -23.76
N ASN A 363 -16.22 27.00 -24.02
CA ASN A 363 -17.00 25.76 -23.92
C ASN A 363 -16.56 24.79 -25.02
N PHE A 364 -16.71 23.49 -24.74
CA PHE A 364 -16.33 22.44 -25.70
C PHE A 364 -17.02 22.59 -27.06
N ASP A 365 -18.27 23.04 -27.06
CA ASP A 365 -19.07 23.27 -28.27
C ASP A 365 -18.91 24.69 -28.86
N LYS A 366 -18.04 25.51 -28.27
CA LYS A 366 -17.73 26.90 -28.66
C LYS A 366 -18.95 27.83 -28.69
N LYS A 367 -19.99 27.52 -27.91
CA LYS A 367 -21.21 28.34 -27.80
C LYS A 367 -21.31 28.99 -26.44
N PHE A 368 -21.87 30.19 -26.43
CA PHE A 368 -22.25 30.95 -25.23
C PHE A 368 -23.77 31.02 -25.13
N ARG A 369 -24.29 30.95 -23.89
CA ARG A 369 -25.73 30.89 -23.61
C ARG A 369 -26.23 32.05 -22.76
N GLY A 370 -25.38 33.02 -22.45
CA GLY A 370 -25.71 34.17 -21.61
C GLY A 370 -25.80 33.78 -20.14
N LYS A 371 -26.93 33.23 -19.69
CA LYS A 371 -27.12 32.72 -18.32
C LYS A 371 -27.69 31.32 -18.34
N VAL A 372 -27.13 30.45 -17.50
CA VAL A 372 -27.58 29.06 -17.34
C VAL A 372 -27.69 28.71 -15.86
N THR A 373 -28.63 27.85 -15.48
CA THR A 373 -28.73 27.38 -14.09
C THR A 373 -27.52 26.54 -13.68
N ILE A 374 -27.18 26.50 -12.40
CA ILE A 374 -26.13 25.62 -11.85
C ILE A 374 -26.36 24.15 -12.21
N GLU A 375 -27.61 23.66 -12.16
CA GLU A 375 -27.95 22.31 -12.56
C GLU A 375 -27.59 22.04 -14.04
N TYR A 376 -28.05 22.91 -14.95
CA TYR A 376 -27.73 22.82 -16.38
C TYR A 376 -26.22 22.90 -16.66
N ALA A 377 -25.51 23.83 -15.99
CA ALA A 377 -24.07 23.99 -16.15
C ALA A 377 -23.30 22.70 -15.82
N LEU A 378 -23.69 22.02 -14.74
CA LEU A 378 -23.06 20.76 -14.34
C LEU A 378 -23.49 19.58 -15.21
N ALA A 379 -24.80 19.47 -15.51
CA ALA A 379 -25.37 18.40 -16.35
C ALA A 379 -24.71 18.35 -17.73
N HIS A 380 -24.55 19.52 -18.37
CA HIS A 380 -23.88 19.66 -19.66
C HIS A 380 -22.37 19.93 -19.55
N SER A 381 -21.83 19.92 -18.32
CA SER A 381 -20.40 20.07 -18.02
C SER A 381 -19.76 21.31 -18.65
N LEU A 382 -20.48 22.44 -18.70
CA LEU A 382 -20.03 23.68 -19.33
C LEU A 382 -18.78 24.22 -18.63
N ASN A 383 -17.84 24.77 -19.40
CA ASN A 383 -16.57 25.25 -18.86
C ASN A 383 -16.72 26.64 -18.26
N ILE A 384 -17.30 27.57 -18.99
CA ILE A 384 -17.37 28.98 -18.62
C ILE A 384 -18.15 29.22 -17.31
N PRO A 385 -19.38 28.69 -17.14
CA PRO A 385 -20.12 28.88 -15.89
C PRO A 385 -19.39 28.24 -14.70
N SER A 386 -18.73 27.12 -14.94
CA SER A 386 -17.97 26.40 -13.90
C SER A 386 -16.73 27.18 -13.45
N ILE A 387 -16.04 27.84 -14.37
CA ILE A 387 -14.92 28.75 -14.06
C ILE A 387 -15.43 29.95 -13.25
N ASN A 388 -16.54 30.55 -13.68
CA ASN A 388 -17.17 31.66 -12.94
C ASN A 388 -17.52 31.25 -11.50
N LEU A 389 -18.10 30.06 -11.32
CA LEU A 389 -18.41 29.53 -9.99
C LEU A 389 -17.13 29.29 -9.16
N PHE A 390 -16.11 28.67 -9.76
CA PHE A 390 -14.83 28.41 -9.11
C PHE A 390 -14.15 29.69 -8.63
N LEU A 391 -14.10 30.73 -9.47
CA LEU A 391 -13.54 32.03 -9.10
C LEU A 391 -14.35 32.71 -8.00
N LYS A 392 -15.69 32.63 -8.06
CA LYS A 392 -16.58 33.22 -7.05
C LYS A 392 -16.44 32.57 -5.67
N LEU A 393 -16.10 31.28 -5.60
CA LEU A 393 -15.78 30.58 -4.35
C LEU A 393 -14.36 30.90 -3.83
N GLY A 394 -13.49 31.43 -4.69
CA GLY A 394 -12.08 31.68 -4.41
C GLY A 394 -11.20 30.47 -4.69
N GLN A 395 -10.20 30.63 -5.57
CA GLN A 395 -9.28 29.57 -6.00
C GLN A 395 -8.55 28.92 -4.80
N GLY A 396 -8.01 29.73 -3.88
CA GLY A 396 -7.32 29.24 -2.69
C GLY A 396 -8.25 28.42 -1.77
N THR A 397 -9.49 28.87 -1.62
CA THR A 397 -10.52 28.17 -0.83
C THR A 397 -10.86 26.82 -1.43
N VAL A 398 -11.08 26.76 -2.76
CA VAL A 398 -11.34 25.50 -3.46
C VAL A 398 -10.15 24.56 -3.35
N MET A 399 -8.93 25.04 -3.60
CA MET A 399 -7.72 24.21 -3.48
C MET A 399 -7.54 23.65 -2.07
N ASN A 400 -7.72 24.48 -1.03
CA ASN A 400 -7.68 24.04 0.37
C ASN A 400 -8.77 23.02 0.69
N PHE A 401 -9.98 23.23 0.16
CA PHE A 401 -11.09 22.29 0.32
C PHE A 401 -10.77 20.92 -0.28
N LEU A 402 -10.25 20.87 -1.52
CA LEU A 402 -9.86 19.61 -2.15
C LEU A 402 -8.73 18.90 -1.38
N LYS A 403 -7.66 19.63 -1.08
CA LYS A 403 -6.44 19.06 -0.50
C LYS A 403 -6.59 18.68 0.97
N ASN A 404 -7.18 19.55 1.78
CA ASN A 404 -7.18 19.41 3.23
C ASN A 404 -8.54 19.02 3.81
N THR A 405 -9.65 19.28 3.10
CA THR A 405 -10.98 18.84 3.56
C THR A 405 -11.35 17.48 2.96
N LEU A 406 -11.27 17.34 1.63
CA LEU A 406 -11.54 16.08 0.94
C LEU A 406 -10.33 15.11 0.93
N MET A 407 -9.17 15.58 1.41
CA MET A 407 -7.93 14.81 1.51
C MET A 407 -7.43 14.27 0.16
N ILE A 408 -7.79 14.92 -0.96
CA ILE A 408 -7.40 14.47 -2.31
C ILE A 408 -5.93 14.80 -2.53
N SER A 409 -5.09 13.78 -2.57
CA SER A 409 -3.65 13.95 -2.86
C SER A 409 -3.43 14.17 -4.36
N GLY A 410 -2.31 14.79 -4.74
CA GLY A 410 -1.99 15.00 -6.16
C GLY A 410 -1.18 16.25 -6.44
N PHE A 411 -1.02 16.55 -7.72
CA PHE A 411 -0.31 17.73 -8.21
C PHE A 411 -1.31 18.80 -8.60
N TYR A 412 -1.37 19.85 -7.79
CA TYR A 412 -2.29 20.97 -7.97
C TYR A 412 -1.61 22.09 -8.77
N PRO A 413 -2.24 22.59 -9.84
CA PRO A 413 -1.84 23.84 -10.45
C PRO A 413 -2.24 25.02 -9.57
N ASN A 414 -1.45 26.09 -9.63
CA ASN A 414 -1.66 27.32 -8.87
C ASN A 414 -2.43 28.39 -9.68
N ASP A 415 -3.28 27.98 -10.62
CA ASP A 415 -4.06 28.88 -11.47
C ASP A 415 -5.52 28.41 -11.69
N ALA A 416 -6.29 29.21 -12.41
CA ALA A 416 -7.71 28.97 -12.67
C ALA A 416 -7.99 27.75 -13.56
N THR A 417 -6.98 27.14 -14.20
CA THR A 417 -7.16 25.92 -14.99
C THR A 417 -7.59 24.75 -14.11
N LEU A 418 -7.32 24.81 -12.79
CA LEU A 418 -7.83 23.85 -11.81
C LEU A 418 -9.35 23.68 -11.91
N ALA A 419 -10.09 24.74 -12.23
CA ALA A 419 -11.55 24.69 -12.42
C ALA A 419 -11.99 23.68 -13.50
N LEU A 420 -11.11 23.41 -14.47
CA LEU A 420 -11.34 22.47 -15.57
C LEU A 420 -10.65 21.12 -15.36
N GLY A 421 -9.94 20.93 -14.24
CA GLY A 421 -9.41 19.63 -13.82
C GLY A 421 -8.01 19.30 -14.32
N THR A 422 -7.13 20.30 -14.38
CA THR A 422 -5.68 20.12 -14.57
C THR A 422 -4.97 19.52 -13.35
N LEU A 423 -5.70 19.22 -12.26
CA LEU A 423 -5.23 18.39 -11.15
C LEU A 423 -4.86 16.98 -11.64
N GLU A 424 -3.66 16.53 -11.30
CA GLU A 424 -3.21 15.16 -11.55
C GLU A 424 -3.25 14.32 -10.27
N THR A 425 -4.01 13.22 -10.29
CA THR A 425 -4.21 12.35 -9.12
C THR A 425 -4.57 10.90 -9.51
N SER A 426 -4.80 10.05 -8.51
CA SER A 426 -5.09 8.63 -8.62
C SER A 426 -6.61 8.32 -8.59
N LEU A 427 -6.99 7.08 -8.92
CA LEU A 427 -8.38 6.65 -8.82
C LEU A 427 -8.83 6.54 -7.35
N VAL A 428 -7.93 6.14 -6.45
CA VAL A 428 -8.19 6.03 -5.01
C VAL A 428 -8.48 7.40 -4.39
N ASP A 429 -7.70 8.42 -4.75
CA ASP A 429 -7.93 9.80 -4.27
C ASP A 429 -9.26 10.37 -4.78
N ILE A 430 -9.62 10.09 -6.03
CA ILE A 430 -10.94 10.48 -6.57
C ILE A 430 -12.07 9.73 -5.86
N ALA A 431 -11.95 8.42 -5.65
CA ALA A 431 -12.95 7.65 -4.89
C ALA A 431 -13.14 8.22 -3.47
N GLN A 432 -12.04 8.59 -2.81
CA GLN A 432 -12.05 9.20 -1.50
C GLN A 432 -12.77 10.55 -1.49
N GLY A 433 -12.48 11.44 -2.44
CA GLY A 433 -13.18 12.71 -2.55
C GLY A 433 -14.68 12.54 -2.82
N TYR A 434 -15.06 11.63 -3.72
CA TYR A 434 -16.47 11.35 -4.03
C TYR A 434 -17.20 10.66 -2.89
N SER A 435 -16.50 9.90 -2.02
CA SER A 435 -17.10 9.30 -0.83
C SER A 435 -17.80 10.34 0.04
N ALA A 436 -17.22 11.55 0.18
CA ALA A 436 -17.83 12.63 0.93
C ALA A 436 -19.19 13.06 0.38
N ILE A 437 -19.33 13.10 -0.95
CA ILE A 437 -20.60 13.46 -1.59
C ILE A 437 -21.64 12.36 -1.33
N PHE A 438 -21.26 11.09 -1.51
CA PHE A 438 -22.19 9.95 -1.42
C PHE A 438 -22.61 9.61 0.02
N THR A 439 -21.78 9.95 1.00
CA THR A 439 -22.02 9.69 2.43
C THR A 439 -22.56 10.88 3.21
N GLY A 440 -22.71 12.05 2.57
CA GLY A 440 -23.19 13.27 3.25
C GLY A 440 -22.11 13.98 4.07
N GLY A 441 -20.83 13.73 3.76
CA GLY A 441 -19.69 14.44 4.34
C GLY A 441 -18.61 13.57 4.96
N LEU A 442 -18.68 12.23 4.90
CA LEU A 442 -17.62 11.36 5.42
C LEU A 442 -16.57 11.12 4.34
N VAL A 443 -15.31 11.46 4.64
CA VAL A 443 -14.17 11.19 3.77
C VAL A 443 -13.56 9.85 4.17
N VAL A 444 -13.88 8.79 3.42
CA VAL A 444 -13.51 7.42 3.76
C VAL A 444 -12.31 6.97 2.93
N LYS A 445 -11.25 6.48 3.58
CA LYS A 445 -10.06 5.94 2.91
C LYS A 445 -10.40 4.60 2.25
N PRO A 446 -10.15 4.41 0.94
CA PRO A 446 -10.25 3.09 0.32
C PRO A 446 -9.22 2.09 0.88
N ARG A 447 -9.64 0.84 1.15
CA ARG A 447 -8.85 -0.24 1.76
C ARG A 447 -9.06 -1.58 1.04
N ILE A 448 -7.97 -2.31 0.79
CA ILE A 448 -7.94 -3.63 0.16
C ILE A 448 -7.72 -4.77 1.16
N VAL A 449 -7.14 -4.54 2.34
CA VAL A 449 -6.88 -5.60 3.33
C VAL A 449 -8.06 -5.74 4.30
N GLU A 450 -8.65 -6.94 4.35
CA GLU A 450 -9.73 -7.28 5.30
C GLU A 450 -9.19 -7.84 6.62
N TYR A 451 -8.24 -8.76 6.58
CA TYR A 451 -7.53 -9.19 7.79
C TYR A 451 -6.15 -9.76 7.48
N VAL A 452 -5.31 -9.83 8.52
CA VAL A 452 -4.02 -10.51 8.49
C VAL A 452 -3.94 -11.49 9.67
N LYS A 453 -3.70 -12.78 9.38
CA LYS A 453 -3.50 -13.84 10.38
C LYS A 453 -2.17 -14.56 10.17
N ASP A 454 -1.52 -15.02 11.22
CA ASP A 454 -0.37 -15.93 11.07
C ASP A 454 -0.81 -17.37 10.75
N LYS A 455 0.18 -18.26 10.62
CA LYS A 455 -0.01 -19.70 10.43
C LYS A 455 -0.74 -20.41 11.59
N ASN A 456 -0.72 -19.85 12.79
CA ASN A 456 -1.40 -20.40 13.97
C ASN A 456 -2.84 -19.87 14.11
N GLY A 457 -3.25 -18.96 13.23
CA GLY A 457 -4.58 -18.34 13.24
C GLY A 457 -4.68 -17.09 14.13
N TYR A 458 -3.58 -16.62 14.72
CA TYR A 458 -3.56 -15.38 15.49
C TYR A 458 -3.82 -14.18 14.58
N LEU A 459 -4.76 -13.32 14.97
CA LEU A 459 -5.22 -12.16 14.20
C LEU A 459 -4.38 -10.92 14.55
N TYR A 460 -3.58 -10.46 13.58
CA TYR A 460 -2.74 -9.26 13.73
C TYR A 460 -3.47 -7.98 13.31
N TYR A 461 -4.35 -8.11 12.32
CA TYR A 461 -5.11 -6.99 11.80
C TYR A 461 -6.49 -7.47 11.37
N SER A 462 -7.51 -6.67 11.66
CA SER A 462 -8.85 -6.83 11.13
C SER A 462 -9.37 -5.47 10.67
N TYR A 463 -10.07 -5.48 9.56
CA TYR A 463 -10.56 -4.30 8.90
C TYR A 463 -11.52 -3.50 9.78
N THR A 464 -11.27 -2.19 9.81
CA THR A 464 -12.18 -1.18 10.32
C THR A 464 -12.23 -0.03 9.32
N PRO A 465 -13.42 0.53 9.01
CA PRO A 465 -13.53 1.71 8.15
C PRO A 465 -12.60 2.84 8.65
N ALA A 466 -11.75 3.34 7.77
CA ALA A 466 -10.80 4.41 8.09
C ALA A 466 -11.38 5.76 7.64
N LEU A 467 -11.94 6.51 8.59
CA LEU A 467 -12.43 7.86 8.37
C LEU A 467 -11.25 8.84 8.42
N LEU A 468 -10.97 9.50 7.30
CA LEU A 468 -9.89 10.49 7.22
C LEU A 468 -10.33 11.87 7.66
N ASN A 469 -11.60 12.21 7.38
CA ASN A 469 -12.16 13.49 7.76
C ASN A 469 -13.69 13.47 7.75
N VAL A 470 -14.29 14.44 8.45
CA VAL A 470 -15.69 14.81 8.31
C VAL A 470 -15.73 16.21 7.71
N VAL A 471 -16.36 16.34 6.53
CA VAL A 471 -16.44 17.60 5.80
C VAL A 471 -17.07 18.66 6.69
N LYS A 472 -16.38 19.79 6.80
CA LYS A 472 -16.90 21.04 7.34
C LYS A 472 -16.72 22.11 6.27
N ALA A 473 -17.74 22.92 6.08
CA ALA A 473 -17.65 24.04 5.17
C ALA A 473 -16.61 25.05 5.70
N PRO A 474 -15.81 25.68 4.81
CA PRO A 474 -14.96 26.80 5.20
C PRO A 474 -15.79 27.93 5.84
N LYS A 475 -15.18 28.67 6.78
CA LYS A 475 -15.82 29.81 7.44
C LYS A 475 -16.36 30.80 6.41
N GLY A 476 -17.64 31.15 6.52
CA GLY A 476 -18.32 32.07 5.59
C GLY A 476 -18.99 31.39 4.40
N LEU A 477 -18.73 30.10 4.18
CA LEU A 477 -19.37 29.24 3.17
C LEU A 477 -20.22 28.12 3.82
N ASP A 478 -20.59 28.27 5.08
CA ASP A 478 -21.25 27.28 5.94
C ASP A 478 -22.77 27.50 6.07
N LYS A 479 -23.42 27.91 4.97
CA LYS A 479 -24.88 28.16 4.95
C LYS A 479 -25.70 26.86 5.02
N ARG A 480 -25.18 25.75 4.48
CA ARG A 480 -25.81 24.42 4.56
C ARG A 480 -24.88 23.40 5.18
N SER A 481 -25.52 22.38 5.76
CA SER A 481 -24.81 21.18 6.17
C SER A 481 -24.22 20.43 4.95
N PRO A 482 -23.12 19.68 5.14
CA PRO A 482 -22.59 18.74 4.14
C PRO A 482 -23.67 17.79 3.59
N VAL A 483 -24.56 17.29 4.44
CA VAL A 483 -25.66 16.40 4.04
C VAL A 483 -26.63 17.07 3.08
N GLU A 484 -27.10 18.28 3.38
CA GLU A 484 -28.00 19.02 2.48
C GLU A 484 -27.31 19.32 1.13
N ALA A 485 -26.04 19.69 1.17
CA ALA A 485 -25.24 19.92 -0.04
C ALA A 485 -25.07 18.64 -0.86
N SER A 486 -24.91 17.47 -0.22
CA SER A 486 -24.85 16.18 -0.89
C SER A 486 -26.16 15.82 -1.58
N VAL A 487 -27.31 16.09 -0.96
CA VAL A 487 -28.62 15.87 -1.59
C VAL A 487 -28.76 16.69 -2.88
N LEU A 488 -28.33 17.96 -2.87
CA LEU A 488 -28.33 18.81 -4.07
C LEU A 488 -27.33 18.32 -5.12
N MET A 489 -26.13 17.98 -4.71
CA MET A 489 -25.06 17.49 -5.58
C MET A 489 -25.45 16.18 -6.28
N LEU A 490 -26.04 15.23 -5.56
CA LEU A 490 -26.52 13.96 -6.10
C LEU A 490 -27.67 14.17 -7.10
N ARG A 491 -28.62 15.08 -6.83
CA ARG A 491 -29.65 15.45 -7.82
C ARG A 491 -29.03 15.99 -9.11
N ALA A 492 -28.03 16.86 -9.00
CA ALA A 492 -27.34 17.37 -10.17
C ALA A 492 -26.53 16.28 -10.91
N MET A 493 -25.89 15.35 -10.20
CA MET A 493 -25.19 14.20 -10.81
C MET A 493 -26.14 13.20 -11.47
N GLU A 494 -27.36 13.04 -10.96
CA GLU A 494 -28.41 12.26 -11.62
C GLU A 494 -28.75 12.90 -12.98
N LYS A 495 -28.90 14.22 -13.03
CA LYS A 495 -29.14 14.97 -14.28
C LYS A 495 -28.04 14.83 -15.32
N VAL A 496 -26.77 14.73 -14.89
CA VAL A 496 -25.65 14.42 -15.80
C VAL A 496 -25.88 13.09 -16.55
N VAL A 497 -26.50 12.11 -15.90
CA VAL A 497 -26.76 10.77 -16.45
C VAL A 497 -28.11 10.68 -17.16
N THR A 498 -29.13 11.44 -16.78
CA THR A 498 -30.45 11.38 -17.45
C THR A 498 -30.54 12.27 -18.69
N GLU A 499 -29.91 13.44 -18.66
CA GLU A 499 -30.07 14.50 -19.67
C GLU A 499 -28.73 15.04 -20.21
N GLY A 500 -27.65 14.84 -19.45
CA GLY A 500 -26.37 15.49 -19.68
C GLY A 500 -25.31 14.68 -20.43
N THR A 501 -24.05 15.03 -20.16
CA THR A 501 -22.86 14.49 -20.86
C THR A 501 -22.64 12.99 -20.71
N SER A 502 -23.32 12.33 -19.77
CA SER A 502 -23.16 10.90 -19.47
C SER A 502 -24.45 10.11 -19.67
N ARG A 503 -25.33 10.55 -20.59
CA ARG A 503 -26.56 9.84 -20.95
C ARG A 503 -26.34 8.37 -21.32
N SER A 504 -25.17 8.05 -21.88
CA SER A 504 -24.78 6.68 -22.21
C SER A 504 -24.57 5.76 -20.99
N ALA A 505 -24.54 6.29 -19.75
CA ALA A 505 -24.55 5.49 -18.51
C ALA A 505 -25.97 5.13 -18.03
N GLN A 506 -27.02 5.70 -18.63
CA GLN A 506 -28.39 5.45 -18.20
C GLN A 506 -28.77 3.97 -18.36
N MET A 507 -29.39 3.42 -17.32
CA MET A 507 -29.89 2.05 -17.29
C MET A 507 -31.35 2.08 -16.80
N PRO A 508 -32.32 1.61 -17.61
CA PRO A 508 -33.73 1.59 -17.21
C PRO A 508 -33.94 0.85 -15.89
N GLY A 509 -34.78 1.41 -15.01
CA GLY A 509 -35.07 0.84 -13.69
C GLY A 509 -33.94 0.96 -12.67
N ARG A 510 -32.83 1.63 -13.01
CA ARG A 510 -31.68 1.83 -12.12
C ARG A 510 -31.38 3.32 -11.94
N LYS A 511 -31.04 3.70 -10.70
CA LYS A 511 -30.71 5.07 -10.34
C LYS A 511 -29.21 5.24 -10.27
N ILE A 512 -28.64 6.05 -11.16
CA ILE A 512 -27.20 6.26 -11.29
C ILE A 512 -26.86 7.73 -11.09
N TYR A 513 -25.86 7.98 -10.28
CA TYR A 513 -25.27 9.29 -10.06
C TYR A 513 -23.87 9.28 -10.66
N GLY A 514 -23.52 10.24 -11.51
CA GLY A 514 -22.16 10.25 -12.05
C GLY A 514 -21.72 11.54 -12.69
N LYS A 515 -20.43 11.56 -13.05
CA LYS A 515 -19.79 12.66 -13.77
C LYS A 515 -18.73 12.12 -14.73
N SER A 516 -18.79 12.60 -15.98
CA SER A 516 -17.70 12.45 -16.94
C SER A 516 -16.59 13.50 -16.72
N GLY A 517 -15.35 13.08 -16.93
CA GLY A 517 -14.19 13.94 -17.03
C GLY A 517 -13.49 13.71 -18.37
N SER A 518 -13.16 14.78 -19.08
CA SER A 518 -12.29 14.73 -20.26
C SER A 518 -11.15 15.70 -20.03
N ALA A 519 -9.92 15.23 -20.23
CA ALA A 519 -8.68 16.00 -20.23
C ALA A 519 -7.96 15.75 -21.55
N GLU A 520 -6.77 16.33 -21.75
CA GLU A 520 -6.06 16.27 -23.03
C GLU A 520 -5.72 14.83 -23.45
N ASN A 521 -5.29 14.00 -22.52
CA ASN A 521 -4.87 12.61 -22.77
C ASN A 521 -5.60 11.58 -21.91
N TYR A 522 -6.65 11.99 -21.18
CA TYR A 522 -7.35 11.15 -20.23
C TYR A 522 -8.86 11.35 -20.30
N ALA A 523 -9.60 10.25 -20.19
CA ALA A 523 -11.05 10.28 -20.03
C ALA A 523 -11.46 9.49 -18.80
N TRP A 524 -12.47 9.98 -18.09
CA TRP A 524 -12.95 9.44 -16.83
C TRP A 524 -14.46 9.34 -16.80
N PHE A 525 -14.98 8.33 -16.14
CA PHE A 525 -16.34 8.35 -15.62
C PHE A 525 -16.32 7.89 -14.17
N VAL A 526 -16.84 8.72 -13.29
CA VAL A 526 -17.08 8.42 -11.88
C VAL A 526 -18.58 8.27 -11.72
N GLY A 527 -19.04 7.05 -11.44
CA GLY A 527 -20.47 6.76 -11.32
C GLY A 527 -20.77 5.79 -10.19
N GLY A 528 -21.99 5.81 -9.67
CA GLY A 528 -22.34 4.97 -8.53
C GLY A 528 -23.79 5.02 -8.12
N ASP A 529 -24.07 4.34 -7.01
CA ASP A 529 -25.38 4.26 -6.36
C ASP A 529 -25.26 4.36 -4.82
N GLY A 530 -26.28 3.93 -4.09
CA GLY A 530 -26.30 3.91 -2.63
C GLY A 530 -25.26 3.01 -1.95
N LYS A 531 -24.56 2.15 -2.70
CA LYS A 531 -23.56 1.22 -2.18
C LYS A 531 -22.17 1.45 -2.78
N TYR A 532 -22.09 1.56 -4.10
CA TYR A 532 -20.80 1.58 -4.80
C TYR A 532 -20.49 2.91 -5.48
N LEU A 533 -19.21 3.23 -5.50
CA LEU A 533 -18.56 4.07 -6.49
C LEU A 533 -17.79 3.15 -7.45
N PHE A 534 -18.07 3.26 -8.74
CA PHE A 534 -17.32 2.64 -9.82
C PHE A 534 -16.69 3.74 -10.68
N ILE A 535 -15.36 3.77 -10.67
CA ILE A 535 -14.53 4.69 -11.43
C ILE A 535 -13.91 3.92 -12.58
N LEU A 536 -14.01 4.47 -13.78
CA LEU A 536 -13.29 3.98 -14.94
C LEU A 536 -12.53 5.14 -15.59
N ALA A 537 -11.26 4.91 -15.90
CA ALA A 537 -10.39 5.85 -16.58
C ALA A 537 -9.75 5.19 -17.80
N ARG A 538 -9.53 5.97 -18.84
CA ARG A 538 -8.82 5.58 -20.06
C ARG A 538 -7.71 6.58 -20.36
N ASP A 539 -6.54 6.05 -20.65
CA ASP A 539 -5.32 6.78 -20.97
C ASP A 539 -5.15 6.91 -22.49
N ASN A 540 -4.37 7.92 -22.90
CA ASN A 540 -4.01 8.19 -24.30
C ASN A 540 -5.24 8.35 -25.22
N VAL A 541 -6.27 9.04 -24.72
CA VAL A 541 -7.53 9.27 -25.44
C VAL A 541 -7.85 10.76 -25.45
N LYS A 542 -8.26 11.28 -26.61
CA LYS A 542 -8.64 12.69 -26.80
C LYS A 542 -10.15 12.89 -26.88
N GLU A 543 -10.87 11.80 -27.15
CA GLU A 543 -12.31 11.75 -27.26
C GLU A 543 -12.98 12.03 -25.92
N VAL A 544 -14.14 12.68 -26.00
CA VAL A 544 -14.93 13.02 -24.81
C VAL A 544 -15.36 11.74 -24.10
N SER A 545 -15.20 11.69 -22.77
CA SER A 545 -15.52 10.52 -21.95
C SER A 545 -16.92 9.92 -22.19
N GLY A 546 -17.92 10.74 -22.47
CA GLY A 546 -19.29 10.30 -22.77
C GLY A 546 -19.41 9.32 -23.96
N LEU A 547 -18.43 9.35 -24.88
CA LEU A 547 -18.38 8.51 -26.08
C LEU A 547 -17.51 7.25 -25.90
N VAL A 548 -16.51 7.29 -25.02
CA VAL A 548 -15.51 6.22 -24.91
C VAL A 548 -15.55 5.49 -23.57
N VAL A 549 -15.56 6.21 -22.46
CA VAL A 549 -15.44 5.62 -21.11
C VAL A 549 -16.82 5.32 -20.53
N THR A 550 -17.76 6.24 -20.66
CA THR A 550 -19.11 6.10 -20.10
C THR A 550 -19.87 4.88 -20.66
N PRO A 551 -19.84 4.58 -21.98
CA PRO A 551 -20.47 3.37 -22.51
C PRO A 551 -19.80 2.07 -22.01
N LYS A 552 -18.47 2.05 -21.92
CA LYS A 552 -17.71 0.90 -21.39
C LYS A 552 -18.01 0.68 -19.91
N TRP A 553 -18.14 1.76 -19.15
CA TRP A 553 -18.59 1.70 -17.76
C TRP A 553 -19.97 1.06 -17.64
N ARG A 554 -20.93 1.46 -18.49
CA ARG A 554 -22.29 0.87 -18.50
C ARG A 554 -22.27 -0.62 -18.85
N GLU A 555 -21.46 -1.02 -19.83
CA GLU A 555 -21.31 -2.42 -20.23
C GLU A 555 -20.91 -3.33 -19.06
N ILE A 556 -20.06 -2.82 -18.16
CA ILE A 556 -19.63 -3.50 -16.94
C ILE A 556 -20.73 -3.38 -15.86
N ALA A 557 -21.18 -2.16 -15.56
CA ALA A 557 -22.11 -1.88 -14.47
C ALA A 557 -23.45 -2.62 -14.61
N ILE A 558 -23.95 -2.82 -15.83
CA ILE A 558 -25.22 -3.52 -16.07
C ILE A 558 -25.18 -4.99 -15.59
N ARG A 559 -23.99 -5.60 -15.54
CA ARG A 559 -23.75 -6.97 -15.06
C ARG A 559 -23.48 -7.04 -13.54
N THR A 560 -23.64 -5.91 -12.84
CA THR A 560 -23.49 -5.79 -11.39
C THR A 560 -24.80 -5.34 -10.75
N GLU A 561 -24.82 -5.26 -9.42
CA GLU A 561 -25.94 -4.69 -8.64
C GLU A 561 -25.96 -3.15 -8.62
N ILE A 562 -24.98 -2.47 -9.25
CA ILE A 562 -24.91 -1.01 -9.29
C ILE A 562 -26.19 -0.43 -9.91
N GLY A 563 -26.80 0.49 -9.18
CA GLY A 563 -27.98 1.24 -9.56
C GLY A 563 -29.29 0.73 -8.96
N TYR A 564 -29.25 -0.37 -8.20
CA TYR A 564 -30.39 -0.87 -7.45
C TYR A 564 -30.42 -0.38 -6.00
N THR A 565 -29.29 0.04 -5.43
CA THR A 565 -29.26 0.52 -4.05
C THR A 565 -29.57 2.01 -4.00
N PRO A 566 -30.64 2.45 -3.33
CA PRO A 566 -30.91 3.87 -3.16
C PRO A 566 -29.92 4.50 -2.17
N ILE A 567 -29.57 5.77 -2.38
CA ILE A 567 -28.75 6.52 -1.43
C ILE A 567 -29.54 6.77 -0.14
N SER A 568 -28.96 6.37 1.00
CA SER A 568 -29.51 6.54 2.34
C SER A 568 -28.88 7.75 3.05
N LEU A 569 -29.18 8.96 2.57
CA LEU A 569 -28.93 10.18 3.33
C LEU A 569 -30.19 10.52 4.16
N PRO A 570 -30.08 11.20 5.31
CA PRO A 570 -31.25 11.66 6.06
C PRO A 570 -31.94 12.79 5.28
N ILE A 571 -32.72 12.40 4.27
CA ILE A 571 -33.40 13.27 3.29
C ILE A 571 -34.54 14.09 3.93
N ASN A 572 -34.91 13.79 5.19
CA ASN A 572 -36.01 14.45 5.90
C ASN A 572 -35.68 15.86 6.47
N SER A 573 -34.46 16.36 6.28
CA SER A 573 -34.19 17.79 6.50
C SER A 573 -34.82 18.60 5.36
N LYS A 574 -35.77 19.50 5.66
CA LYS A 574 -36.18 20.54 4.70
C LYS A 574 -34.92 21.25 4.20
N ILE A 575 -34.60 21.13 2.91
CA ILE A 575 -33.40 21.76 2.34
C ILE A 575 -33.57 23.27 2.50
N THR A 576 -32.67 23.90 3.25
CA THR A 576 -32.75 25.34 3.49
C THR A 576 -32.46 26.08 2.19
N ARG A 577 -33.37 26.96 1.75
CA ARG A 577 -33.15 27.82 0.57
C ARG A 577 -32.54 29.15 1.01
N PHE A 578 -31.52 29.60 0.29
CA PHE A 578 -30.88 30.90 0.50
C PHE A 578 -30.94 31.72 -0.79
N ASN A 579 -31.12 33.04 -0.67
CA ASN A 579 -30.96 33.96 -1.79
C ASN A 579 -29.52 34.50 -1.80
N VAL A 580 -28.64 33.87 -2.58
CA VAL A 580 -27.19 34.17 -2.60
C VAL A 580 -26.84 35.22 -3.66
N MET A 581 -27.76 35.55 -4.56
CA MET A 581 -27.48 36.38 -5.74
C MET A 581 -27.78 37.88 -5.58
N ASP A 582 -28.28 38.31 -4.41
CA ASP A 582 -28.62 39.73 -4.12
C ASP A 582 -27.49 40.58 -3.54
N LYS A 583 -26.25 40.07 -3.47
CA LYS A 583 -25.07 40.86 -3.10
C LYS A 583 -24.16 41.06 -4.31
N SER A 584 -24.48 42.07 -5.14
CA SER A 584 -23.53 42.63 -6.09
C SER A 584 -22.55 43.54 -5.34
N GLU A 585 -21.46 42.99 -4.85
CA GLU A 585 -20.23 43.78 -4.69
C GLU A 585 -19.47 43.68 -6.02
N SER A 586 -19.28 44.83 -6.66
CA SER A 586 -18.52 44.99 -7.90
C SER A 586 -17.11 44.41 -7.74
N PRO A 587 -16.53 43.75 -8.76
CA PRO A 587 -15.18 43.25 -8.67
C PRO A 587 -14.20 44.44 -8.67
N THR A 588 -13.54 44.69 -7.55
CA THR A 588 -12.32 45.50 -7.51
C THR A 588 -11.25 44.78 -8.32
N GLN A 589 -10.55 45.56 -9.15
CA GLN A 589 -9.48 45.10 -10.03
C GLN A 589 -8.40 44.34 -9.25
N PRO A 590 -7.71 43.34 -9.87
CA PRO A 590 -6.57 42.70 -9.24
C PRO A 590 -5.42 43.70 -9.11
N GLU A 591 -5.03 44.03 -7.88
CA GLU A 591 -3.77 44.70 -7.60
C GLU A 591 -2.59 43.85 -8.09
N SER A 592 -1.66 44.51 -8.77
CA SER A 592 -0.42 43.94 -9.28
C SER A 592 0.44 43.41 -8.14
N MET A 593 0.79 42.13 -8.19
CA MET A 593 1.88 41.57 -7.38
C MET A 593 3.23 42.08 -7.90
N ALA A 594 3.66 43.22 -7.37
CA ALA A 594 5.03 43.71 -7.41
C ALA A 594 5.21 44.69 -6.25
N ASP A 595 5.46 44.16 -5.05
CA ASP A 595 6.26 44.77 -3.96
C ASP A 595 5.93 44.09 -2.61
N GLU A 596 6.42 42.87 -2.41
CA GLU A 596 6.61 42.30 -1.06
C GLU A 596 7.94 41.53 -0.98
N THR A 597 9.00 42.13 -1.54
CA THR A 597 10.40 41.77 -1.26
C THR A 597 11.10 42.97 -0.64
N SER A 598 10.64 43.38 0.54
CA SER A 598 11.32 44.42 1.34
C SER A 598 10.81 44.51 2.77
N GLN A 599 10.51 43.39 3.45
CA GLN A 599 10.22 43.42 4.89
C GLN A 599 10.62 42.15 5.67
N ILE A 600 11.59 41.37 5.14
CA ILE A 600 12.20 40.24 5.85
C ILE A 600 13.72 40.46 5.94
N GLU A 601 14.13 41.61 6.47
CA GLU A 601 15.55 41.86 6.77
C GLU A 601 15.70 43.01 7.77
N ASN A 602 14.99 42.94 8.90
CA ASN A 602 15.29 43.73 10.10
C ASN A 602 14.48 43.22 11.29
N GLN A 603 14.87 42.07 11.86
CA GLN A 603 14.66 41.71 13.27
C GLN A 603 15.34 40.37 13.56
N LYS A 604 16.67 40.35 13.42
CA LYS A 604 17.55 39.39 14.10
C LYS A 604 18.71 40.14 14.73
N ALA A 605 18.41 40.84 15.82
CA ALA A 605 19.38 41.15 16.85
C ALA A 605 18.62 41.68 18.07
N ALA A 606 19.14 41.31 19.24
CA ALA A 606 18.88 41.89 20.55
C ALA A 606 17.79 41.21 21.42
N THR A 607 18.35 40.49 22.41
CA THR A 607 18.07 40.63 23.85
C THR A 607 17.33 39.46 24.51
N GLN A 608 18.16 38.63 25.15
CA GLN A 608 17.84 37.89 26.37
C GLN A 608 17.41 38.86 27.47
N THR A 609 16.25 38.65 28.08
CA THR A 609 16.07 38.92 29.51
C THR A 609 14.90 38.10 30.07
N GLU A 610 15.18 37.39 31.15
CA GLU A 610 14.22 36.73 32.02
C GLU A 610 13.24 37.75 32.61
N THR A 611 11.96 37.40 32.73
CA THR A 611 11.16 37.85 33.88
C THR A 611 9.99 36.91 34.18
N VAL A 612 9.98 36.49 35.43
CA VAL A 612 9.01 35.73 36.23
C VAL A 612 7.61 36.36 36.23
N VAL A 613 6.55 35.56 36.08
CA VAL A 613 5.22 35.85 36.66
C VAL A 613 4.54 34.59 37.21
N LYS A 614 4.62 34.48 38.55
CA LYS A 614 3.63 34.03 39.55
C LYS A 614 2.64 32.90 39.21
N GLN A 615 2.91 31.76 39.81
CA GLN A 615 1.91 30.79 40.27
C GLN A 615 1.08 31.36 41.42
N THR A 616 -0.24 31.25 41.31
CA THR A 616 -1.16 31.33 42.45
C THR A 616 -1.42 29.89 42.92
N GLN A 617 -1.02 29.60 44.16
CA GLN A 617 -1.30 28.36 44.86
C GLN A 617 -2.79 28.26 45.20
N SER A 618 -3.43 27.14 44.89
CA SER A 618 -4.52 26.61 45.70
C SER A 618 -4.21 25.15 46.07
N GLU A 619 -3.83 25.00 47.34
CA GLU A 619 -4.03 23.85 48.23
C GLU A 619 -3.80 22.42 47.72
N ASN A 620 -2.68 21.88 48.18
CA ASN A 620 -2.36 20.45 48.32
C ASN A 620 -3.40 19.74 49.22
N PRO A 621 -3.82 18.51 48.85
CA PRO A 621 -4.06 17.47 49.83
C PRO A 621 -3.04 16.33 49.63
N ASN A 622 -2.26 16.07 50.70
CA ASN A 622 -1.54 14.84 51.07
C ASN A 622 -0.88 13.93 49.98
N PRO A 623 0.38 13.48 50.14
CA PRO A 623 0.95 12.48 49.25
C PRO A 623 0.23 11.14 49.42
N GLN A 624 -0.65 10.79 48.48
CA GLN A 624 -1.31 9.48 48.46
C GLN A 624 -0.23 8.40 48.32
N LYS A 625 -0.20 7.48 49.28
CA LYS A 625 0.64 6.28 49.28
C LYS A 625 0.30 5.46 48.02
N ALA A 626 1.30 5.12 47.20
CA ALA A 626 1.10 4.30 46.01
C ALA A 626 0.42 2.98 46.39
N LEU A 627 -0.71 2.67 45.75
CA LEU A 627 -1.52 1.50 46.06
C LEU A 627 -0.87 0.23 45.50
N SER A 628 -0.94 -0.87 46.25
CA SER A 628 -0.53 -2.20 45.77
C SER A 628 -1.50 -2.74 44.72
N ARG A 629 -1.08 -3.78 43.97
CA ARG A 629 -1.91 -4.43 42.94
C ARG A 629 -3.26 -4.89 43.49
N GLU A 630 -3.25 -5.60 44.63
CA GLU A 630 -4.49 -6.12 45.22
C GLU A 630 -5.43 -4.99 45.65
N GLU A 631 -4.89 -3.87 46.17
CA GLU A 631 -5.69 -2.71 46.57
C GLU A 631 -6.34 -2.01 45.38
N ILE A 632 -5.63 -1.86 44.26
CA ILE A 632 -6.17 -1.28 43.03
C ILE A 632 -7.36 -2.12 42.55
N LEU A 633 -7.18 -3.43 42.39
CA LEU A 633 -8.22 -4.32 41.86
C LEU A 633 -9.43 -4.40 42.79
N THR A 634 -9.21 -4.47 44.11
CA THR A 634 -10.29 -4.48 45.10
C THR A 634 -11.10 -3.18 45.06
N ARG A 635 -10.45 -2.02 44.89
CA ARG A 635 -11.18 -0.74 44.80
C ARG A 635 -11.87 -0.54 43.46
N VAL A 636 -11.31 -1.07 42.37
CA VAL A 636 -11.98 -1.08 41.05
C VAL A 636 -13.25 -1.93 41.10
N GLN A 637 -13.21 -3.12 41.70
CA GLN A 637 -14.39 -3.96 41.89
C GLN A 637 -15.49 -3.28 42.72
N ASN A 638 -15.10 -2.47 43.71
CA ASN A 638 -16.03 -1.72 44.55
C ASN A 638 -16.38 -0.32 43.98
N SER A 639 -15.92 0.02 42.76
CA SER A 639 -16.11 1.34 42.13
C SER A 639 -15.69 2.53 43.01
N ASN A 640 -14.65 2.35 43.83
CA ASN A 640 -14.20 3.31 44.84
C ASN A 640 -12.76 3.80 44.60
N ILE A 641 -12.41 4.02 43.33
CA ILE A 641 -11.11 4.55 42.92
C ILE A 641 -11.25 5.26 41.57
N SER A 642 -10.58 6.40 41.42
CA SER A 642 -10.61 7.17 40.18
C SER A 642 -9.50 6.77 39.20
N ALA A 643 -9.69 7.05 37.91
CA ALA A 643 -8.69 6.81 36.87
C ALA A 643 -7.34 7.50 37.19
N ASN A 644 -7.37 8.70 37.78
CA ASN A 644 -6.16 9.45 38.12
C ASN A 644 -5.36 8.78 39.26
N GLU A 645 -6.04 8.23 40.27
CA GLU A 645 -5.39 7.51 41.38
C GLU A 645 -4.74 6.20 40.91
N ILE A 646 -5.38 5.51 39.95
CA ILE A 646 -4.80 4.32 39.32
C ILE A 646 -3.56 4.69 38.53
N ILE A 647 -3.63 5.73 37.69
CA ILE A 647 -2.50 6.21 36.89
C ILE A 647 -1.30 6.57 37.78
N GLU A 648 -1.54 7.29 38.88
CA GLU A 648 -0.47 7.67 39.81
C GLU A 648 0.16 6.44 40.48
N SER A 649 -0.66 5.46 40.88
CA SER A 649 -0.16 4.22 41.49
C SER A 649 0.63 3.37 40.49
N LEU A 650 0.17 3.29 39.23
CA LEU A 650 0.83 2.55 38.16
C LEU A 650 2.25 3.07 37.86
N LYS A 651 2.56 4.36 38.12
CA LYS A 651 3.92 4.90 37.95
C LYS A 651 4.98 4.16 38.78
N SER A 652 4.59 3.54 39.90
CA SER A 652 5.49 2.75 40.75
C SER A 652 5.71 1.31 40.27
N PHE A 653 4.95 0.84 39.27
CA PHE A 653 4.97 -0.55 38.79
C PHE A 653 5.93 -0.68 37.60
N SER A 654 6.49 -1.88 37.40
CA SER A 654 7.24 -2.19 36.17
C SER A 654 6.31 -2.22 34.94
N PRO A 655 6.82 -2.02 33.70
CA PRO A 655 5.98 -2.03 32.49
C PRO A 655 5.11 -3.29 32.32
N ASP A 656 5.67 -4.47 32.60
CA ASP A 656 4.94 -5.74 32.50
C ASP A 656 3.82 -5.85 33.56
N GLU A 657 4.08 -5.37 34.79
CA GLU A 657 3.06 -5.33 35.84
C GLU A 657 1.95 -4.33 35.51
N ARG A 658 2.27 -3.16 34.93
CA ARG A 658 1.25 -2.19 34.49
C ARG A 658 0.33 -2.80 33.45
N ARG A 659 0.89 -3.50 32.45
CA ARG A 659 0.11 -4.19 31.41
C ARG A 659 -0.81 -5.24 32.02
N SER A 660 -0.30 -6.05 32.97
CA SER A 660 -1.10 -7.06 33.66
C SER A 660 -2.24 -6.45 34.48
N VAL A 661 -2.00 -5.37 35.22
CA VAL A 661 -3.04 -4.71 36.04
C VAL A 661 -4.08 -4.03 35.15
N LEU A 662 -3.66 -3.34 34.07
CA LEU A 662 -4.60 -2.71 33.14
C LEU A 662 -5.47 -3.74 32.40
N ALA A 663 -4.92 -4.91 32.04
CA ALA A 663 -5.69 -6.00 31.45
C ALA A 663 -6.76 -6.55 32.41
N GLU A 664 -6.45 -6.64 33.71
CA GLU A 664 -7.42 -7.05 34.74
C GLU A 664 -8.44 -5.96 35.05
N ILE A 665 -8.06 -4.68 35.05
CA ILE A 665 -9.03 -3.59 35.16
C ILE A 665 -9.98 -3.59 33.96
N ASN A 666 -9.49 -3.84 32.75
CA ASN A 666 -10.31 -3.91 31.54
C ASN A 666 -11.32 -5.07 31.56
N SER A 667 -11.02 -6.17 32.27
CA SER A 667 -11.97 -7.28 32.43
C SER A 667 -13.03 -7.01 33.51
N ILE A 668 -12.72 -6.17 34.51
CA ILE A 668 -13.62 -5.84 35.63
C ILE A 668 -14.48 -4.61 35.33
N ALA A 669 -13.88 -3.54 34.78
CA ALA A 669 -14.50 -2.23 34.57
C ALA A 669 -13.99 -1.61 33.26
N PRO A 670 -14.54 -2.02 32.09
CA PRO A 670 -14.04 -1.63 30.77
C PRO A 670 -14.12 -0.13 30.49
N ASP A 671 -15.16 0.56 31.00
CA ASP A 671 -15.30 2.01 30.82
C ASP A 671 -14.22 2.80 31.58
N LEU A 672 -13.90 2.36 32.80
CA LEU A 672 -12.81 2.94 33.59
C LEU A 672 -11.45 2.65 32.94
N ALA A 673 -11.26 1.45 32.39
CA ALA A 673 -10.06 1.10 31.64
C ALA A 673 -9.88 2.00 30.41
N ALA A 674 -10.95 2.22 29.63
CA ALA A 674 -10.93 3.12 28.48
C ALA A 674 -10.53 4.56 28.87
N GLU A 675 -11.05 5.08 29.99
CA GLU A 675 -10.65 6.38 30.53
C GLU A 675 -9.15 6.42 30.89
N ILE A 676 -8.65 5.37 31.55
CA ILE A 676 -7.25 5.26 31.94
C ILE A 676 -6.34 5.20 30.71
N TYR A 677 -6.69 4.42 29.69
CA TYR A 677 -5.91 4.30 28.45
C TYR A 677 -5.81 5.64 27.72
N GLN A 678 -6.92 6.37 27.59
CA GLN A 678 -6.92 7.70 26.98
C GLN A 678 -6.00 8.67 27.72
N LYS A 679 -6.10 8.73 29.05
CA LYS A 679 -5.25 9.62 29.86
C LYS A 679 -3.77 9.25 29.84
N LEU A 680 -3.44 7.96 29.75
CA LEU A 680 -2.05 7.51 29.64
C LEU A 680 -1.46 7.81 28.26
N LEU A 681 -2.26 7.70 27.19
CA LEU A 681 -1.89 8.12 25.83
C LEU A 681 -1.62 9.63 25.76
N ASP A 682 -2.49 10.44 26.37
CA ASP A 682 -2.31 11.90 26.44
C ASP A 682 -1.06 12.32 27.21
N GLN A 683 -0.60 11.50 28.17
CA GLN A 683 0.62 11.74 28.95
C GLN A 683 1.90 11.20 28.29
N GLY A 684 1.81 10.57 27.12
CA GLY A 684 2.97 10.04 26.38
C GLY A 684 3.71 8.92 27.11
N ILE A 685 3.03 8.18 27.99
CA ILE A 685 3.63 7.06 28.72
C ILE A 685 3.60 5.83 27.81
N GLU A 686 4.76 5.44 27.28
CA GLU A 686 4.90 4.21 26.47
C GLU A 686 4.73 2.95 27.35
N PHE A 687 4.03 1.95 26.79
CA PHE A 687 3.72 0.67 27.45
C PHE A 687 4.60 -0.47 27.00
#